data_AF-A0AA88YMB3-F1
#
_entry.id   AF-A0AA88YMB3-F1
#
_cell.length_a   1.000
_cell.length_b   1.000
_cell.length_c   1.000
_cell.angle_alpha   90.00
_cell.angle_beta   90.00
_cell.angle_gamma   90.00
#
_symmetry.space_group_name_H-M   'P 1'
#
loop_
_entity.id
_entity.type
_entity.pdbx_description
1 polymer ?
#
loop_
_entity_poly.entity_id
_entity_poly.type
_entity_poly.pdbx_seq_one_letter_code
_entity_poly.pdbx_strand_id
1 'polypeptide(L)'
;MQFSITGPTHWHKLFKNACSGREQSPINIQREYTLYDPKLNDFAIWYDPPKPGSKFYLLNNGHTVQVNTFGPFYVANGGLPSVYTTAQFHFHWGDASHRGSEHTVDGKASPIELHVVSYDAETYPKISTAMKEHQGLAVLGVLFDVVEEDNPALEKLIRNFNAIRDPEVKTEVEMDAMPIRDFLPKDTSKYYRYNGSLTTPGCYESVVWTVFEDKQTISERQNIAMEMRIQNQMLNVWRRHRYGDRIRQVQEVIPIRDIEPGQPRHDRVSVDGDIISYQTNRHNLVGVYIAGDPLTAENYYFEVEILDIGTFGTIGVGLVPQQYPTDSQPGWRAFSVGFHADDGKLYKSNGFGKAFGPKSQAGDRIGCGVKFPRASEDDEALPAQMAKVFFTHNGKEVGTVLTPMPRSGLFPAVGMHSEGEEVKLNLEAEWHYEDLVLMAIDDGEEDWSRLHDVRLNGMILEYSGRGKSIHDVGLAQARFPLDTTNHYFEIEIVDPGENCYIAIGIARRNYPKHRHPGWNRGSIAYHADDGKIFVGSGVGDPFGPKCHKGDTMGCGILFPPDYDSEADSDPSPDDPDVNNMVNEMHGLYGSDSEDSDDDLDLLYPLDKEEQGTKVQVFFTRNGKIVGLKHICIPKGGFYPTVGMLSSCEKVRVDLHPLTG
;
A
#
# COMPACT_ATOMS: atom_id res chain seq x y z
N MET A 1 28.58 29.87 -21.16
CA MET A 1 29.99 29.60 -21.52
C MET A 1 30.84 28.98 -20.41
N GLN A 2 30.48 29.07 -19.12
CA GLN A 2 31.34 28.53 -18.04
C GLN A 2 31.16 27.02 -17.74
N PHE A 3 30.03 26.43 -18.15
CA PHE A 3 29.70 25.01 -17.87
C PHE A 3 30.39 24.00 -18.79
N SER A 4 30.94 24.44 -19.94
CA SER A 4 31.62 23.58 -20.93
C SER A 4 33.04 23.16 -20.51
N ILE A 5 33.59 23.73 -19.43
CA ILE A 5 35.02 23.59 -19.08
C ILE A 5 35.27 22.35 -18.19
N THR A 6 34.23 21.81 -17.55
CA THR A 6 34.33 20.68 -16.61
C THR A 6 33.32 19.60 -16.99
N GLY A 7 33.79 18.46 -17.50
CA GLY A 7 32.94 17.35 -17.94
C GLY A 7 32.15 16.66 -16.81
N PRO A 8 31.32 15.65 -17.12
CA PRO A 8 30.39 15.01 -16.16
C PRO A 8 31.01 14.57 -14.83
N THR A 9 32.27 14.14 -14.84
CA THR A 9 33.04 13.71 -13.66
C THR A 9 33.28 14.81 -12.62
N HIS A 10 32.98 16.07 -12.92
CA HIS A 10 33.19 17.23 -12.03
C HIS A 10 31.88 17.89 -11.58
N TRP A 11 30.73 17.47 -12.10
CA TRP A 11 29.44 18.09 -11.76
C TRP A 11 29.10 17.95 -10.28
N HIS A 12 29.48 16.85 -9.62
CA HIS A 12 29.34 16.68 -8.17
C HIS A 12 30.07 17.75 -7.35
N LYS A 13 31.14 18.38 -7.88
CA LYS A 13 31.86 19.46 -7.18
C LYS A 13 31.12 20.80 -7.29
N LEU A 14 30.39 20.99 -8.39
CA LEU A 14 29.65 22.22 -8.71
C LEU A 14 28.22 22.19 -8.15
N PHE A 15 27.61 21.00 -8.10
CA PHE A 15 26.26 20.74 -7.63
C PHE A 15 26.28 19.66 -6.53
N LYS A 16 26.97 19.96 -5.43
CA LYS A 16 27.29 19.03 -4.32
C LYS A 16 26.10 18.28 -3.72
N ASN A 17 24.89 18.80 -3.85
CA ASN A 17 23.72 18.20 -3.23
C ASN A 17 22.81 17.49 -4.24
N ALA A 18 23.00 17.70 -5.54
CA ALA A 18 22.09 17.19 -6.57
C ALA A 18 22.76 16.16 -7.49
N CYS A 19 24.02 16.37 -7.87
CA CYS A 19 24.75 15.45 -8.77
C CYS A 19 25.53 14.34 -8.03
N SER A 20 25.26 14.14 -6.74
CA SER A 20 25.84 13.07 -5.92
C SER A 20 24.79 12.36 -5.06
N GLY A 21 23.53 12.43 -5.48
CA GLY A 21 22.45 11.67 -4.84
C GLY A 21 22.57 10.16 -5.12
N ARG A 22 21.64 9.38 -4.57
CA ARG A 22 21.70 7.90 -4.57
C ARG A 22 20.86 7.27 -5.69
N GLU A 23 20.02 8.05 -6.37
CA GLU A 23 19.12 7.64 -7.45
C GLU A 23 19.51 8.37 -8.75
N GLN A 24 20.80 8.38 -9.08
CA GLN A 24 21.29 9.10 -10.25
C GLN A 24 21.15 8.29 -11.54
N SER A 25 20.85 9.00 -12.64
CA SER A 25 20.79 8.44 -13.99
C SER A 25 21.96 8.94 -14.85
N PRO A 26 22.32 8.23 -15.94
CA PRO A 26 21.75 6.97 -16.43
C PRO A 26 22.26 5.76 -15.65
N ILE A 27 21.63 4.60 -15.84
CA ILE A 27 22.05 3.33 -15.22
C ILE A 27 22.37 2.24 -16.23
N ASN A 28 23.13 1.22 -15.80
CA ASN A 28 23.20 -0.06 -16.48
C ASN A 28 22.04 -0.96 -16.04
N ILE A 29 21.12 -1.25 -16.95
CA ILE A 29 20.00 -2.17 -16.70
C ILE A 29 20.52 -3.59 -16.87
N GLN A 30 20.67 -4.29 -15.76
CA GLN A 30 21.09 -5.69 -15.72
C GLN A 30 19.84 -6.56 -15.64
N ARG A 31 19.49 -7.23 -16.73
CA ARG A 31 18.22 -7.97 -16.84
C ARG A 31 18.03 -9.01 -15.74
N GLU A 32 19.12 -9.63 -15.30
CA GLU A 32 19.10 -10.62 -14.22
C GLU A 32 18.57 -10.09 -12.87
N TYR A 33 18.71 -8.78 -12.61
CA TYR A 33 18.23 -8.13 -11.39
C TYR A 33 16.90 -7.39 -11.59
N THR A 34 16.30 -7.47 -12.78
CA THR A 34 14.99 -6.86 -13.02
C THR A 34 13.87 -7.69 -12.44
N LEU A 35 12.86 -7.02 -11.87
CA LEU A 35 11.65 -7.63 -11.35
C LEU A 35 10.51 -7.39 -12.34
N TYR A 36 9.82 -8.46 -12.73
CA TYR A 36 8.61 -8.35 -13.55
C TYR A 36 7.46 -7.83 -12.69
N ASP A 37 6.89 -6.69 -13.08
CA ASP A 37 5.72 -6.11 -12.44
C ASP A 37 4.50 -6.22 -13.38
N PRO A 38 3.51 -7.09 -13.08
CA PRO A 38 2.34 -7.29 -13.92
C PRO A 38 1.40 -6.06 -13.96
N LYS A 39 1.63 -5.04 -13.13
CA LYS A 39 0.86 -3.78 -13.15
C LYS A 39 1.39 -2.78 -14.16
N LEU A 40 2.59 -3.00 -14.70
CA LEU A 40 3.16 -2.20 -15.79
C LEU A 40 2.50 -2.60 -17.12
N ASN A 41 1.25 -2.15 -17.28
CA ASN A 41 0.44 -2.34 -18.48
C ASN A 41 0.92 -1.44 -19.63
N ASP A 42 0.26 -1.45 -20.77
CA ASP A 42 0.63 -0.57 -21.90
C ASP A 42 0.62 0.91 -21.50
N PHE A 43 1.68 1.64 -21.87
CA PHE A 43 1.66 3.11 -21.80
C PHE A 43 0.88 3.68 -22.98
N ALA A 44 0.31 4.86 -22.76
CA ALA A 44 -0.46 5.58 -23.75
C ALA A 44 0.27 6.86 -24.15
N ILE A 45 0.31 7.13 -25.46
CA ILE A 45 0.63 8.44 -26.02
C ILE A 45 -0.66 8.99 -26.62
N TRP A 46 -1.11 10.13 -26.10
CA TRP A 46 -2.35 10.75 -26.56
C TRP A 46 -2.07 11.81 -27.61
N TYR A 47 -3.07 11.99 -28.50
CA TYR A 47 -2.97 12.85 -29.68
C TYR A 47 -1.78 12.49 -30.56
N ASP A 48 -1.68 11.20 -30.83
CA ASP A 48 -0.72 10.63 -31.76
C ASP A 48 -1.49 9.81 -32.81
N PRO A 49 -1.71 10.32 -34.03
CA PRO A 49 -1.04 11.48 -34.65
C PRO A 49 -1.42 12.85 -34.07
N PRO A 50 -0.52 13.86 -34.18
CA PRO A 50 -0.71 15.19 -33.60
C PRO A 50 -1.92 15.95 -34.14
N LYS A 51 -2.54 16.77 -33.27
CA LYS A 51 -3.64 17.67 -33.70
C LYS A 51 -3.14 18.69 -34.74
N PRO A 52 -4.01 19.11 -35.68
CA PRO A 52 -3.69 20.20 -36.61
C PRO A 52 -3.19 21.46 -35.88
N GLY A 53 -2.13 22.07 -36.40
CA GLY A 53 -1.50 23.24 -35.80
C GLY A 53 -0.43 22.94 -34.74
N SER A 54 -0.22 21.66 -34.38
CA SER A 54 0.93 21.26 -33.55
C SER A 54 2.24 21.43 -34.33
N LYS A 55 3.28 21.92 -33.65
CA LYS A 55 4.58 22.24 -34.24
C LYS A 55 5.72 21.60 -33.47
N PHE A 56 6.78 21.29 -34.17
CA PHE A 56 8.08 20.95 -33.61
C PHE A 56 9.05 22.07 -33.92
N TYR A 57 9.90 22.37 -32.95
CA TYR A 57 10.94 23.37 -33.07
C TYR A 57 12.30 22.72 -32.83
N LEU A 58 13.02 22.47 -33.93
CA LEU A 58 14.29 21.77 -33.94
C LEU A 58 15.44 22.76 -33.74
N LEU A 59 16.32 22.49 -32.78
CA LEU A 59 17.49 23.31 -32.50
C LEU A 59 18.70 22.47 -32.09
N ASN A 60 19.88 23.09 -32.23
CA ASN A 60 21.13 22.62 -31.64
C ASN A 60 21.48 23.55 -30.49
N ASN A 61 21.41 23.07 -29.26
CA ASN A 61 21.68 23.89 -28.07
C ASN A 61 23.17 23.89 -27.66
N GLY A 62 24.05 23.32 -28.49
CA GLY A 62 25.48 23.16 -28.21
C GLY A 62 25.84 21.89 -27.44
N HIS A 63 24.84 21.19 -26.89
CA HIS A 63 25.00 19.94 -26.16
C HIS A 63 24.34 18.77 -26.89
N THR A 64 23.12 18.98 -27.40
CA THR A 64 22.29 17.98 -28.08
C THR A 64 21.52 18.60 -29.25
N VAL A 65 21.01 17.74 -30.14
CA VAL A 65 19.86 18.05 -31.00
C VAL A 65 18.62 17.94 -30.13
N GLN A 66 17.84 19.01 -30.03
CA GLN A 66 16.62 19.07 -29.24
C GLN A 66 15.46 19.49 -30.13
N VAL A 67 14.29 18.91 -29.89
CA VAL A 67 13.03 19.28 -30.52
C VAL A 67 12.05 19.69 -29.43
N ASN A 68 11.68 20.96 -29.39
CA ASN A 68 10.60 21.43 -28.50
C ASN A 68 9.26 21.13 -29.14
N THR A 69 8.31 20.66 -28.34
CA THR A 69 6.96 20.32 -28.79
C THR A 69 5.99 21.46 -28.48
N PHE A 70 5.18 21.84 -29.47
CA PHE A 70 4.08 22.78 -29.31
C PHE A 70 2.78 22.13 -29.75
N GLY A 71 1.82 22.06 -28.83
CA GLY A 71 0.57 21.34 -29.03
C GLY A 71 0.34 20.29 -27.94
N PRO A 72 -0.82 19.62 -27.97
CA PRO A 72 -1.20 18.67 -26.95
C PRO A 72 -0.53 17.31 -27.19
N PHE A 73 0.61 17.07 -26.55
CA PHE A 73 1.30 15.78 -26.52
C PHE A 73 1.33 15.27 -25.08
N TYR A 74 0.78 14.07 -24.84
CA TYR A 74 0.74 13.51 -23.49
C TYR A 74 1.22 12.07 -23.45
N VAL A 75 1.84 11.72 -22.33
CA VAL A 75 2.24 10.36 -21.96
C VAL A 75 1.54 9.99 -20.66
N ALA A 76 0.89 8.84 -20.64
CA ALA A 76 0.13 8.35 -19.49
C ALA A 76 0.17 6.82 -19.41
N ASN A 77 -0.44 6.25 -18.37
CA ASN A 77 -0.53 4.81 -18.12
C ASN A 77 0.84 4.13 -17.96
N GLY A 78 0.89 2.81 -18.11
CA GLY A 78 2.09 2.01 -17.90
C GLY A 78 2.74 2.18 -16.53
N GLY A 79 1.94 2.45 -15.49
CA GLY A 79 2.43 2.70 -14.12
C GLY A 79 3.02 4.09 -13.87
N LEU A 80 2.82 5.05 -14.78
CA LEU A 80 3.09 6.46 -14.48
C LEU A 80 2.03 7.00 -13.49
N PRO A 81 2.42 7.84 -12.52
CA PRO A 81 1.51 8.27 -11.45
C PRO A 81 0.53 9.38 -11.89
N SER A 82 0.76 10.01 -13.04
CA SER A 82 -0.06 11.10 -13.58
C SER A 82 -0.05 11.08 -15.13
N VAL A 83 -0.81 11.98 -15.75
CA VAL A 83 -0.75 12.30 -17.17
C VAL A 83 0.29 13.39 -17.38
N TYR A 84 1.37 13.08 -18.09
CA TYR A 84 2.48 14.00 -18.31
C TYR A 84 2.38 14.68 -19.67
N THR A 85 2.65 15.98 -19.73
CA THR A 85 2.73 16.73 -20.99
C THR A 85 4.15 16.67 -21.55
N THR A 86 4.32 16.25 -22.79
CA THR A 86 5.62 16.23 -23.46
C THR A 86 6.06 17.65 -23.80
N ALA A 87 7.25 18.02 -23.32
CA ALA A 87 7.82 19.35 -23.53
C ALA A 87 8.89 19.37 -24.63
N GLN A 88 9.70 18.33 -24.69
CA GLN A 88 10.77 18.20 -25.67
C GLN A 88 11.22 16.75 -25.82
N PHE A 89 11.90 16.46 -26.91
CA PHE A 89 12.76 15.29 -27.00
C PHE A 89 14.13 15.63 -27.55
N HIS A 90 15.14 14.86 -27.17
CA HIS A 90 16.53 15.12 -27.54
C HIS A 90 17.33 13.82 -27.66
N PHE A 91 18.48 13.90 -28.33
CA PHE A 91 19.27 12.74 -28.70
C PHE A 91 20.65 12.77 -28.03
N HIS A 92 21.09 11.62 -27.55
CA HIS A 92 22.45 11.36 -27.13
C HIS A 92 23.11 10.46 -28.16
N TRP A 93 24.35 10.77 -28.49
CA TRP A 93 25.14 10.01 -29.45
C TRP A 93 26.61 9.99 -29.03
N GLY A 94 27.32 8.99 -29.52
CA GLY A 94 28.68 8.68 -29.15
C GLY A 94 29.68 9.14 -30.19
N ASP A 95 30.91 8.70 -30.02
CA ASP A 95 31.90 8.72 -31.10
C ASP A 95 31.76 7.47 -31.99
N ALA A 96 32.69 7.32 -32.94
CA ALA A 96 32.73 6.24 -33.94
C ALA A 96 32.80 4.81 -33.36
N SER A 97 32.76 4.62 -32.03
CA SER A 97 32.67 3.31 -31.38
C SER A 97 31.23 2.77 -31.22
N HIS A 98 30.21 3.48 -31.72
CA HIS A 98 28.78 3.16 -31.54
C HIS A 98 28.37 3.04 -30.06
N ARG A 99 29.02 3.82 -29.18
CA ARG A 99 28.71 3.93 -27.74
C ARG A 99 28.12 5.29 -27.45
N GLY A 100 26.87 5.50 -27.86
CA GLY A 100 26.21 6.80 -27.78
C GLY A 100 25.03 6.92 -26.84
N SER A 101 24.51 5.80 -26.36
CA SER A 101 23.48 5.78 -25.32
C SER A 101 24.06 6.15 -23.96
N GLU A 102 23.25 6.83 -23.16
CA GLU A 102 23.51 7.08 -21.76
C GLU A 102 23.25 5.80 -20.94
N HIS A 103 22.11 5.14 -21.16
CA HIS A 103 21.80 3.84 -20.59
C HIS A 103 22.56 2.72 -21.28
N THR A 104 22.81 1.65 -20.55
CA THR A 104 23.28 0.37 -21.11
C THR A 104 22.35 -0.75 -20.65
N VAL A 105 22.26 -1.81 -21.46
CA VAL A 105 21.53 -3.05 -21.08
C VAL A 105 22.54 -4.18 -21.06
N ASP A 106 22.66 -4.87 -19.94
CA ASP A 106 23.65 -5.93 -19.69
C ASP A 106 25.09 -5.48 -20.05
N GLY A 107 25.42 -4.22 -19.71
CA GLY A 107 26.71 -3.59 -19.98
C GLY A 107 26.93 -3.14 -21.43
N LYS A 108 25.97 -3.37 -22.33
CA LYS A 108 26.05 -3.00 -23.75
C LYS A 108 25.39 -1.65 -24.01
N ALA A 109 26.19 -0.71 -24.54
CA ALA A 109 25.71 0.57 -25.07
C ALA A 109 25.13 0.42 -26.48
N SER A 110 24.30 1.38 -26.86
CA SER A 110 23.74 1.54 -28.21
C SER A 110 24.34 2.78 -28.90
N PRO A 111 24.33 2.87 -30.24
CA PRO A 111 24.87 4.00 -31.00
C PRO A 111 24.22 5.36 -30.66
N ILE A 112 22.92 5.36 -30.35
CA ILE A 112 22.13 6.56 -30.05
C ILE A 112 21.10 6.21 -28.98
N GLU A 113 20.76 7.20 -28.17
CA GLU A 113 19.59 7.16 -27.30
C GLU A 113 18.74 8.43 -27.45
N LEU A 114 17.43 8.26 -27.57
CA LEU A 114 16.46 9.36 -27.58
C LEU A 114 15.80 9.44 -26.21
N HIS A 115 15.72 10.66 -25.67
CA HIS A 115 14.94 10.97 -24.47
C HIS A 115 13.73 11.82 -24.83
N VAL A 116 12.52 11.31 -24.55
CA VAL A 116 11.28 12.09 -24.64
C VAL A 116 10.92 12.58 -23.23
N VAL A 117 11.04 13.88 -22.99
CA VAL A 117 10.88 14.49 -21.67
C VAL A 117 9.48 15.08 -21.51
N SER A 118 8.75 14.56 -20.54
CA SER A 118 7.40 14.99 -20.18
C SER A 118 7.35 15.41 -18.70
N TYR A 119 6.45 16.33 -18.36
CA TYR A 119 6.31 16.83 -16.99
C TYR A 119 4.83 16.88 -16.57
N ASP A 120 4.58 16.77 -15.27
CA ASP A 120 3.23 16.90 -14.71
C ASP A 120 2.79 18.37 -14.77
N ALA A 121 2.14 18.72 -15.88
CA ALA A 121 1.66 20.07 -16.15
C ALA A 121 0.35 20.40 -15.42
N GLU A 122 -0.33 19.38 -14.86
CA GLU A 122 -1.54 19.56 -14.06
C GLU A 122 -1.16 20.08 -12.67
N THR A 123 -0.14 19.47 -12.06
CA THR A 123 0.37 19.90 -10.75
C THR A 123 1.29 21.12 -10.87
N TYR A 124 2.15 21.17 -11.89
CA TYR A 124 3.20 22.19 -11.99
C TYR A 124 3.03 23.08 -13.22
N PRO A 125 2.85 24.40 -13.06
CA PRO A 125 2.67 25.32 -14.20
C PRO A 125 3.88 25.39 -15.15
N LYS A 126 5.06 24.98 -14.71
CA LYS A 126 6.30 25.03 -15.48
C LYS A 126 7.16 23.81 -15.23
N ILE A 127 7.79 23.30 -16.29
CA ILE A 127 8.77 22.22 -16.20
C ILE A 127 9.94 22.55 -15.25
N SER A 128 10.33 23.83 -15.15
CA SER A 128 11.40 24.29 -14.23
C SER A 128 11.08 24.07 -12.75
N THR A 129 9.80 23.98 -12.40
CA THR A 129 9.33 23.67 -11.05
C THR A 129 9.21 22.16 -10.90
N ALA A 130 8.54 21.50 -11.86
CA ALA A 130 8.34 20.05 -11.86
C ALA A 130 9.67 19.28 -11.76
N MET A 131 10.72 19.74 -12.45
CA MET A 131 12.02 19.06 -12.45
C MET A 131 12.71 18.98 -11.09
N LYS A 132 12.23 19.69 -10.07
CA LYS A 132 12.80 19.67 -8.71
C LYS A 132 12.01 18.77 -7.75
N GLU A 133 10.82 18.35 -8.16
CA GLU A 133 9.89 17.62 -7.31
C GLU A 133 9.93 16.13 -7.65
N HIS A 134 9.80 15.28 -6.63
CA HIS A 134 9.83 13.83 -6.81
C HIS A 134 8.73 13.40 -7.80
N GLN A 135 9.11 12.63 -8.82
CA GLN A 135 8.24 12.20 -9.92
C GLN A 135 7.60 13.34 -10.73
N GLY A 136 8.10 14.57 -10.64
CA GLY A 136 7.61 15.69 -11.44
C GLY A 136 7.88 15.54 -12.94
N LEU A 137 8.80 14.64 -13.33
CA LEU A 137 9.12 14.31 -14.71
C LEU A 137 8.89 12.83 -15.03
N ALA A 138 8.44 12.57 -16.25
CA ALA A 138 8.44 11.24 -16.86
C ALA A 138 9.29 11.29 -18.14
N VAL A 139 10.29 10.40 -18.24
CA VAL A 139 11.20 10.37 -19.39
C VAL A 139 11.18 8.99 -20.05
N LEU A 140 10.90 8.97 -21.36
CA LEU A 140 11.02 7.77 -22.17
C LEU A 140 12.43 7.70 -22.77
N GLY A 141 13.17 6.63 -22.50
CA GLY A 141 14.45 6.31 -23.11
C GLY A 141 14.29 5.29 -24.23
N VAL A 142 14.73 5.65 -25.44
CA VAL A 142 14.68 4.78 -26.62
C VAL A 142 16.08 4.52 -27.13
N LEU A 143 16.51 3.25 -27.07
CA LEU A 143 17.78 2.80 -27.60
C LEU A 143 17.66 2.49 -29.10
N PHE A 144 18.73 2.72 -29.85
CA PHE A 144 18.76 2.47 -31.30
C PHE A 144 19.71 1.33 -31.69
N ASP A 145 19.37 0.56 -32.72
CA ASP A 145 20.31 -0.32 -33.42
C ASP A 145 20.60 0.21 -34.83
N VAL A 146 21.83 0.02 -35.30
CA VAL A 146 22.21 0.35 -36.67
C VAL A 146 21.69 -0.74 -37.62
N VAL A 147 20.98 -0.32 -38.67
CA VAL A 147 20.50 -1.16 -39.77
C VAL A 147 20.90 -0.57 -41.12
N GLU A 148 20.53 -1.22 -42.23
CA GLU A 148 20.83 -0.72 -43.58
C GLU A 148 19.86 0.39 -44.00
N GLU A 149 18.58 0.25 -43.65
CA GLU A 149 17.51 1.14 -44.06
C GLU A 149 17.44 2.44 -43.26
N ASP A 150 17.20 3.55 -43.98
CA ASP A 150 16.96 4.84 -43.36
C ASP A 150 15.64 4.88 -42.59
N ASN A 151 15.69 5.40 -41.37
CA ASN A 151 14.51 5.70 -40.57
C ASN A 151 13.78 6.94 -41.14
N PRO A 152 12.53 6.82 -41.61
CA PRO A 152 11.81 7.94 -42.24
C PRO A 152 11.50 9.11 -41.30
N ALA A 153 11.34 8.86 -40.00
CA ALA A 153 11.07 9.89 -39.00
C ALA A 153 12.31 10.74 -38.75
N LEU A 154 13.46 10.08 -38.56
CA LEU A 154 14.75 10.74 -38.39
C LEU A 154 15.17 11.53 -39.62
N GLU A 155 14.88 11.03 -40.83
CA GLU A 155 15.22 11.71 -42.08
C GLU A 155 14.62 13.12 -42.17
N LYS A 156 13.40 13.31 -41.64
CA LYS A 156 12.74 14.64 -41.62
C LYS A 156 13.45 15.62 -40.69
N LEU A 157 14.05 15.14 -39.60
CA LEU A 157 14.89 15.95 -38.72
C LEU A 157 16.25 16.24 -39.38
N ILE A 158 16.93 15.20 -39.87
CA ILE A 158 18.29 15.24 -40.41
C ILE A 158 18.41 16.21 -41.59
N ARG A 159 17.39 16.31 -42.45
CA ARG A 159 17.35 17.28 -43.57
C ARG A 159 17.55 18.73 -43.12
N ASN A 160 17.18 19.06 -41.89
CA ASN A 160 17.28 20.40 -41.32
C ASN A 160 18.56 20.63 -40.52
N PHE A 161 19.43 19.63 -40.34
CA PHE A 161 20.65 19.76 -39.52
C PHE A 161 21.62 20.82 -40.04
N ASN A 162 21.66 21.04 -41.35
CA ASN A 162 22.49 22.11 -41.93
C ASN A 162 22.08 23.50 -41.44
N ALA A 163 20.78 23.73 -41.17
CA ALA A 163 20.28 25.01 -40.69
C ALA A 163 20.60 25.27 -39.21
N ILE A 164 20.76 24.20 -38.41
CA ILE A 164 21.06 24.27 -36.97
C ILE A 164 22.52 23.89 -36.66
N ARG A 165 23.40 23.96 -37.66
CA ARG A 165 24.78 23.48 -37.53
C ARG A 165 25.60 24.27 -36.51
N ASP A 166 25.36 25.57 -36.42
CA ASP A 166 26.06 26.46 -35.50
C ASP A 166 25.28 26.67 -34.19
N PRO A 167 25.74 26.12 -33.05
CA PRO A 167 25.06 26.26 -31.78
C PRO A 167 25.12 27.69 -31.21
N GLU A 168 26.04 28.55 -31.67
CA GLU A 168 26.17 29.92 -31.16
C GLU A 168 25.07 30.84 -31.72
N VAL A 169 24.57 30.52 -32.91
CA VAL A 169 23.52 31.30 -33.60
C VAL A 169 22.13 31.01 -33.01
N LYS A 170 21.99 29.93 -32.21
CA LYS A 170 20.73 29.48 -31.58
C LYS A 170 19.55 29.45 -32.55
N THR A 171 19.79 29.00 -33.77
CA THR A 171 18.75 28.86 -34.79
C THR A 171 17.76 27.78 -34.38
N GLU A 172 16.48 28.08 -34.52
CA GLU A 172 15.37 27.16 -34.29
C GLU A 172 14.59 27.01 -35.60
N VAL A 173 14.42 25.76 -36.05
CA VAL A 173 13.70 25.43 -37.29
C VAL A 173 12.31 24.93 -36.91
N GLU A 174 11.29 25.70 -37.26
CA GLU A 174 9.90 25.27 -37.14
C GLU A 174 9.57 24.22 -38.21
N MET A 175 8.90 23.15 -37.80
CA MET A 175 8.36 22.12 -38.68
C MET A 175 7.01 21.62 -38.18
N ASP A 176 6.23 21.02 -39.08
CA ASP A 176 4.99 20.36 -38.68
C ASP A 176 5.30 19.17 -37.77
N ALA A 177 4.52 19.06 -36.70
CA ALA A 177 4.71 17.96 -35.77
C ALA A 177 4.35 16.62 -36.42
N MET A 178 5.02 15.58 -35.95
CA MET A 178 4.84 14.21 -36.39
C MET A 178 4.39 13.34 -35.21
N PRO A 179 3.83 12.15 -35.46
CA PRO A 179 3.66 11.13 -34.44
C PRO A 179 4.92 10.96 -33.57
N ILE A 180 4.78 10.99 -32.24
CA ILE A 180 5.91 10.69 -31.34
C ILE A 180 6.22 9.19 -31.45
N ARG A 181 5.21 8.34 -31.65
CA ARG A 181 5.32 6.91 -31.92
C ARG A 181 6.23 6.58 -33.11
N ASP A 182 6.35 7.46 -34.11
CA ASP A 182 7.29 7.25 -35.23
C ASP A 182 8.76 7.22 -34.77
N PHE A 183 9.06 7.76 -33.59
CA PHE A 183 10.39 7.75 -32.98
C PHE A 183 10.57 6.65 -31.92
N LEU A 184 9.51 5.91 -31.57
CA LEU A 184 9.54 4.83 -30.59
C LEU A 184 9.71 3.46 -31.26
N PRO A 185 10.17 2.43 -30.54
CA PRO A 185 10.23 1.07 -31.07
C PRO A 185 8.86 0.58 -31.54
N LYS A 186 8.84 -0.45 -32.40
CA LYS A 186 7.58 -1.00 -32.93
C LYS A 186 6.74 -1.66 -31.84
N ASP A 187 7.38 -2.48 -31.00
CA ASP A 187 6.78 -3.03 -29.80
C ASP A 187 7.19 -2.16 -28.63
N THR A 188 6.20 -1.68 -27.91
CA THR A 188 6.39 -0.78 -26.78
C THR A 188 5.79 -1.38 -25.50
N SER A 189 5.31 -2.63 -25.53
CA SER A 189 4.73 -3.30 -24.36
C SER A 189 5.78 -3.81 -23.37
N LYS A 190 7.07 -3.79 -23.74
CA LYS A 190 8.20 -4.23 -22.91
C LYS A 190 9.15 -3.09 -22.62
N TYR A 191 9.32 -2.80 -21.35
CA TYR A 191 10.17 -1.71 -20.90
C TYR A 191 10.60 -1.93 -19.44
N TYR A 192 11.68 -1.25 -19.07
CA TYR A 192 12.16 -1.16 -17.71
C TYR A 192 11.68 0.14 -17.07
N ARG A 193 11.27 0.07 -15.80
CA ARG A 193 10.80 1.20 -15.01
C ARG A 193 11.69 1.41 -13.79
N TYR A 194 12.14 2.63 -13.57
CA TYR A 194 12.84 3.00 -12.33
C TYR A 194 12.69 4.50 -12.02
N ASN A 195 12.82 4.87 -10.74
CA ASN A 195 12.98 6.28 -10.35
C ASN A 195 14.46 6.65 -10.44
N GLY A 196 14.75 7.80 -11.02
CA GLY A 196 16.12 8.27 -11.19
C GLY A 196 16.20 9.78 -11.33
N SER A 197 17.28 10.24 -11.97
CA SER A 197 17.57 11.66 -12.06
C SER A 197 17.63 12.20 -13.49
N LEU A 198 17.76 13.52 -13.59
CA LEU A 198 18.23 14.16 -14.82
C LEU A 198 19.69 13.77 -15.11
N THR A 199 19.99 13.47 -16.38
CA THR A 199 21.36 13.14 -16.83
C THR A 199 22.22 14.37 -17.15
N THR A 200 21.69 15.57 -16.95
CA THR A 200 22.35 16.86 -17.21
C THR A 200 22.49 17.70 -15.93
N PRO A 201 23.33 18.76 -15.92
CA PRO A 201 23.60 19.55 -14.71
C PRO A 201 22.33 20.06 -14.02
N GLY A 202 22.27 19.85 -12.71
CA GLY A 202 21.04 19.99 -11.92
C GLY A 202 20.63 18.65 -11.32
N CYS A 203 20.82 17.54 -12.06
CA CYS A 203 20.83 16.16 -11.57
C CYS A 203 19.70 15.76 -10.59
N TYR A 204 18.56 16.45 -10.64
CA TYR A 204 17.47 16.26 -9.71
C TYR A 204 16.90 14.85 -9.82
N GLU A 205 16.73 14.17 -8.68
CA GLU A 205 16.15 12.82 -8.54
C GLU A 205 14.61 12.89 -8.61
N SER A 206 14.13 13.40 -9.74
CA SER A 206 12.73 13.76 -9.99
C SER A 206 12.08 12.97 -11.12
N VAL A 207 12.81 12.01 -11.71
CA VAL A 207 12.45 11.40 -13.00
C VAL A 207 11.93 9.98 -12.81
N VAL A 208 10.74 9.71 -13.33
CA VAL A 208 10.25 8.35 -13.58
C VAL A 208 10.70 7.92 -14.97
N TRP A 209 11.70 7.03 -15.03
CA TRP A 209 12.27 6.54 -16.28
C TRP A 209 11.49 5.36 -16.84
N THR A 210 11.26 5.37 -18.15
CA THR A 210 10.76 4.22 -18.92
C THR A 210 11.73 3.95 -20.06
N VAL A 211 12.54 2.90 -19.94
CA VAL A 211 13.53 2.54 -20.97
C VAL A 211 13.00 1.33 -21.73
N PHE A 212 12.70 1.48 -23.02
CA PHE A 212 12.14 0.40 -23.82
C PHE A 212 13.16 -0.73 -24.03
N GLU A 213 12.70 -1.98 -23.93
CA GLU A 213 13.54 -3.14 -24.17
C GLU A 213 13.83 -3.30 -25.67
N ASP A 214 12.78 -3.18 -26.48
CA ASP A 214 12.89 -3.15 -27.93
C ASP A 214 13.53 -1.84 -28.38
N LYS A 215 14.28 -1.92 -29.48
CA LYS A 215 15.07 -0.80 -30.00
C LYS A 215 14.45 -0.21 -31.25
N GLN A 216 14.65 1.08 -31.44
CA GLN A 216 14.37 1.74 -32.71
C GLN A 216 15.56 1.56 -33.67
N THR A 217 15.35 1.75 -34.96
CA THR A 217 16.41 1.56 -35.97
C THR A 217 16.90 2.89 -36.54
N ILE A 218 18.18 2.92 -36.89
CA ILE A 218 18.82 4.03 -37.63
C ILE A 218 19.79 3.47 -38.66
N SER A 219 19.93 4.09 -39.84
CA SER A 219 20.97 3.69 -40.78
C SER A 219 22.35 4.21 -40.38
N GLU A 220 23.42 3.58 -40.88
CA GLU A 220 24.79 4.08 -40.67
C GLU A 220 24.96 5.53 -41.17
N ARG A 221 24.34 5.86 -42.32
CA ARG A 221 24.34 7.22 -42.89
C ARG A 221 23.70 8.22 -41.93
N GLN A 222 22.56 7.86 -41.35
CA GLN A 222 21.84 8.71 -40.41
C GLN A 222 22.58 8.82 -39.08
N ASN A 223 23.18 7.74 -38.58
CA ASN A 223 24.01 7.75 -37.39
C ASN A 223 25.18 8.75 -37.53
N ILE A 224 25.90 8.69 -38.65
CA ILE A 224 26.97 9.66 -38.98
C ILE A 224 26.44 11.10 -39.06
N ALA A 225 25.20 11.31 -39.53
CA ALA A 225 24.60 12.64 -39.56
C ALA A 225 24.27 13.18 -38.16
N MET A 226 23.83 12.30 -37.25
CA MET A 226 23.55 12.62 -35.83
C MET A 226 24.82 12.99 -35.08
N GLU A 227 25.97 12.40 -35.42
CA GLU A 227 27.28 12.77 -34.85
C GLU A 227 27.65 14.25 -35.02
N MET A 228 26.88 15.02 -35.84
CA MET A 228 26.99 16.48 -36.05
C MET A 228 28.37 17.01 -35.68
N ARG A 229 29.35 16.82 -36.58
CA ARG A 229 30.70 17.36 -36.40
C ARG A 229 30.59 18.87 -36.23
N ILE A 230 30.59 19.34 -34.98
CA ILE A 230 30.71 20.75 -34.61
C ILE A 230 32.11 21.17 -35.08
N GLN A 231 32.22 21.57 -36.35
CA GLN A 231 33.42 22.17 -36.92
C GLN A 231 33.52 23.59 -36.39
N ASN A 232 33.87 23.73 -35.12
CA ASN A 232 34.27 25.02 -34.60
C ASN A 232 35.65 25.34 -35.20
N GLN A 233 35.74 26.35 -36.06
CA GLN A 233 36.97 26.75 -36.76
C GLN A 233 38.12 27.17 -35.81
N MET A 234 37.86 27.28 -34.49
CA MET A 234 38.89 27.52 -33.46
C MET A 234 39.54 26.26 -32.87
N LEU A 235 39.08 25.04 -33.19
CA LEU A 235 39.58 23.80 -32.56
C LEU A 235 40.83 23.19 -33.21
N ASN A 236 41.37 23.77 -34.28
CA ASN A 236 42.61 23.27 -34.89
C ASN A 236 43.88 23.51 -34.02
N VAL A 237 43.78 24.31 -32.95
CA VAL A 237 44.89 24.55 -32.00
C VAL A 237 44.81 23.64 -30.77
N TRP A 238 43.65 23.02 -30.48
CA TRP A 238 43.38 22.28 -29.23
C TRP A 238 43.27 20.75 -29.40
N ARG A 239 43.72 20.20 -30.53
CA ARG A 239 43.72 18.74 -30.85
C ARG A 239 44.54 17.83 -29.91
N ARG A 240 45.02 18.30 -28.75
CA ARG A 240 45.83 17.49 -27.80
C ARG A 240 45.15 17.12 -26.48
N HIS A 241 43.94 17.59 -26.20
CA HIS A 241 43.21 17.16 -25.00
C HIS A 241 41.93 16.43 -25.43
N ARG A 242 41.82 15.16 -24.99
CA ARG A 242 40.65 14.29 -25.16
C ARG A 242 39.41 14.95 -24.53
N TYR A 243 38.68 15.77 -25.29
CA TYR A 243 37.32 16.18 -24.97
C TYR A 243 36.39 15.08 -25.53
N GLY A 244 36.32 13.97 -24.81
CA GLY A 244 35.67 12.72 -25.26
C GLY A 244 34.21 12.54 -24.83
N ASP A 245 33.80 12.98 -23.65
CA ASP A 245 32.56 12.44 -23.08
C ASP A 245 31.47 13.52 -22.94
N ARG A 246 30.56 13.58 -23.93
CA ARG A 246 29.30 14.33 -23.84
C ARG A 246 28.21 13.56 -23.09
N ILE A 247 28.38 12.24 -22.99
CA ILE A 247 27.49 11.31 -22.31
C ILE A 247 27.86 11.29 -20.82
N ARG A 248 26.85 11.40 -19.96
CA ARG A 248 27.07 11.16 -18.54
C ARG A 248 27.37 9.66 -18.37
N GLN A 249 28.48 9.34 -17.70
CA GLN A 249 28.84 7.95 -17.43
C GLN A 249 27.68 7.25 -16.70
N VAL A 250 27.46 5.96 -16.99
CA VAL A 250 26.55 5.13 -16.20
C VAL A 250 26.88 5.34 -14.73
N GLN A 251 25.89 5.85 -14.01
CA GLN A 251 25.96 5.91 -12.58
C GLN A 251 25.88 4.47 -12.12
N GLU A 252 26.66 4.14 -11.09
CA GLU A 252 26.41 2.90 -10.39
C GLU A 252 24.93 2.96 -9.99
N VAL A 253 24.12 2.06 -10.55
CA VAL A 253 23.04 1.50 -9.72
C VAL A 253 23.83 1.04 -8.54
N ILE A 254 23.77 1.76 -7.42
CA ILE A 254 24.37 1.26 -6.18
C ILE A 254 23.63 -0.06 -6.04
N PRO A 255 24.25 -1.22 -6.36
CA PRO A 255 23.71 -2.45 -5.85
C PRO A 255 23.78 -2.14 -4.37
N ILE A 256 22.67 -2.17 -3.66
CA ILE A 256 22.78 -2.15 -2.22
C ILE A 256 23.77 -3.27 -1.92
N ARG A 257 24.99 -2.86 -1.50
CA ARG A 257 26.28 -3.59 -1.62
C ARG A 257 26.02 -5.06 -1.59
N ASP A 258 26.62 -5.89 -2.47
CA ASP A 258 26.66 -7.36 -2.32
C ASP A 258 26.56 -7.72 -0.84
N ILE A 259 25.32 -7.97 -0.40
CA ILE A 259 25.02 -8.07 1.02
C ILE A 259 25.45 -9.49 1.28
N GLU A 260 26.55 -9.68 2.01
CA GLU A 260 26.88 -11.02 2.49
C GLU A 260 25.60 -11.55 3.17
N PRO A 261 25.00 -12.64 2.65
CA PRO A 261 23.80 -13.20 3.24
C PRO A 261 24.03 -13.42 4.74
N GLY A 262 23.07 -12.99 5.57
CA GLY A 262 23.16 -13.10 7.03
C GLY A 262 23.71 -11.87 7.77
N GLN A 263 24.20 -10.82 7.10
CA GLN A 263 24.53 -9.55 7.80
C GLN A 263 23.38 -8.54 7.78
N PRO A 264 22.96 -8.01 8.95
CA PRO A 264 21.93 -6.99 9.01
C PRO A 264 22.39 -5.66 8.40
N ARG A 265 21.45 -4.92 7.81
CA ARG A 265 21.68 -3.58 7.26
C ARG A 265 21.00 -2.56 8.14
N HIS A 266 21.72 -1.52 8.53
CA HIS A 266 21.12 -0.40 9.25
C HIS A 266 21.76 0.93 8.88
N ASP A 267 21.00 2.01 9.02
CA ASP A 267 21.43 3.39 8.79
C ASP A 267 20.64 4.32 9.71
N ARG A 268 21.30 5.36 10.26
CA ARG A 268 20.72 6.31 11.23
C ARG A 268 20.05 5.64 12.45
N VAL A 269 20.50 4.43 12.81
CA VAL A 269 20.21 3.75 14.07
C VAL A 269 21.50 3.13 14.60
N SER A 270 21.66 3.10 15.93
CA SER A 270 22.67 2.28 16.61
C SER A 270 22.10 0.91 16.92
N VAL A 271 22.96 -0.10 16.90
CA VAL A 271 22.62 -1.47 17.28
C VAL A 271 23.61 -1.91 18.36
N ASP A 272 23.10 -2.25 19.55
CA ASP A 272 23.87 -2.83 20.66
C ASP A 272 23.21 -4.13 21.10
N GLY A 273 23.73 -5.26 20.62
CA GLY A 273 23.08 -6.56 20.79
C GLY A 273 21.71 -6.60 20.09
N ASP A 274 20.66 -6.78 20.87
CA ASP A 274 19.26 -6.78 20.44
C ASP A 274 18.59 -5.40 20.56
N ILE A 275 19.27 -4.39 21.09
CA ILE A 275 18.73 -3.04 21.26
C ILE A 275 19.04 -2.20 20.01
N ILE A 276 18.01 -1.55 19.47
CA ILE A 276 18.10 -0.63 18.34
C ILE A 276 17.59 0.73 18.81
N SER A 277 18.40 1.77 18.64
CA SER A 277 18.06 3.13 19.07
C SER A 277 18.25 4.13 17.92
N TYR A 278 17.32 5.08 17.79
CA TYR A 278 17.37 6.10 16.75
C TYR A 278 18.56 7.05 16.92
N GLN A 279 19.23 7.37 15.82
CA GLN A 279 20.30 8.36 15.79
C GLN A 279 19.81 9.66 15.15
N THR A 280 19.63 10.69 15.97
CA THR A 280 19.26 12.03 15.54
C THR A 280 20.23 12.51 14.45
N ASN A 281 19.68 12.96 13.33
CA ASN A 281 20.45 13.35 12.16
C ASN A 281 20.02 14.73 11.63
N ARG A 282 20.96 15.42 10.96
CA ARG A 282 20.79 16.83 10.54
C ARG A 282 19.66 17.06 9.53
N HIS A 283 19.18 15.99 8.90
CA HIS A 283 18.18 16.04 7.83
C HIS A 283 16.81 15.54 8.28
N ASN A 284 16.66 15.17 9.56
CA ASN A 284 15.44 14.57 10.12
C ASN A 284 14.92 13.42 9.25
N LEU A 285 15.81 12.52 8.84
CA LEU A 285 15.52 11.35 8.00
C LEU A 285 15.23 10.14 8.87
N VAL A 286 14.40 9.23 8.34
CA VAL A 286 14.12 7.93 8.97
C VAL A 286 15.41 7.12 9.11
N GLY A 287 15.58 6.48 10.27
CA GLY A 287 16.56 5.43 10.51
C GLY A 287 15.90 4.06 10.40
N VAL A 288 16.61 3.09 9.85
CA VAL A 288 16.07 1.75 9.59
C VAL A 288 17.10 0.70 9.93
N TYR A 289 16.66 -0.37 10.56
CA TYR A 289 17.32 -1.66 10.69
C TYR A 289 16.59 -2.71 9.84
N ILE A 290 17.34 -3.56 9.15
CA ILE A 290 16.86 -4.70 8.36
C ILE A 290 17.72 -5.90 8.76
N ALA A 291 17.09 -7.00 9.15
CA ALA A 291 17.77 -8.23 9.51
C ALA A 291 18.56 -8.82 8.32
N GLY A 292 19.55 -9.68 8.63
CA GLY A 292 20.43 -10.28 7.63
C GLY A 292 19.81 -11.42 6.83
N ASP A 293 18.80 -12.07 7.40
CA ASP A 293 18.13 -13.24 6.83
C ASP A 293 16.61 -12.99 6.68
N PRO A 294 15.99 -13.55 5.62
CA PRO A 294 14.54 -13.47 5.46
C PRO A 294 13.84 -14.44 6.41
N LEU A 295 12.55 -14.19 6.67
CA LEU A 295 11.73 -15.19 7.32
C LEU A 295 11.57 -16.45 6.44
N THR A 296 11.63 -17.62 7.06
CA THR A 296 11.46 -18.94 6.42
C THR A 296 10.38 -19.74 7.15
N ALA A 297 10.01 -20.92 6.66
CA ALA A 297 9.04 -21.77 7.34
C ALA A 297 9.48 -22.22 8.75
N GLU A 298 10.79 -22.28 8.99
CA GLU A 298 11.40 -22.65 10.27
C GLU A 298 11.55 -21.46 11.21
N ASN A 299 11.81 -20.26 10.68
CA ASN A 299 11.87 -19.01 11.44
C ASN A 299 10.96 -17.97 10.79
N TYR A 300 9.67 -18.06 11.10
CA TYR A 300 8.61 -17.34 10.37
C TYR A 300 8.05 -16.15 11.13
N TYR A 301 8.59 -15.80 12.31
CA TYR A 301 8.06 -14.77 13.18
C TYR A 301 9.18 -14.08 13.96
N PHE A 302 9.01 -12.78 14.23
CA PHE A 302 9.91 -12.00 15.10
C PHE A 302 9.10 -11.00 15.92
N GLU A 303 9.68 -10.53 17.04
CA GLU A 303 9.06 -9.53 17.92
C GLU A 303 9.96 -8.32 18.15
N VAL A 304 9.31 -7.19 18.41
CA VAL A 304 9.94 -5.92 18.76
C VAL A 304 9.25 -5.39 20.02
N GLU A 305 9.98 -5.34 21.13
CA GLU A 305 9.55 -4.69 22.37
C GLU A 305 9.92 -3.21 22.32
N ILE A 306 8.95 -2.32 22.54
CA ILE A 306 9.19 -0.87 22.58
C ILE A 306 9.76 -0.53 23.95
N LEU A 307 11.02 -0.10 24.00
CA LEU A 307 11.66 0.33 25.24
C LEU A 307 11.35 1.79 25.55
N ASP A 308 11.39 2.64 24.52
CA ASP A 308 11.03 4.06 24.60
C ASP A 308 10.40 4.51 23.28
N ILE A 309 9.25 5.19 23.36
CA ILE A 309 8.55 5.77 22.20
C ILE A 309 9.22 7.06 21.70
N GLY A 310 10.18 7.61 22.45
CA GLY A 310 10.80 8.88 22.13
C GLY A 310 9.79 10.02 22.04
N THR A 311 10.06 10.97 21.15
CA THR A 311 9.28 12.21 21.06
C THR A 311 7.94 12.03 20.34
N PHE A 312 7.89 11.19 19.30
CA PHE A 312 6.72 11.04 18.44
C PHE A 312 6.22 9.60 18.29
N GLY A 313 6.93 8.59 18.78
CA GLY A 313 6.49 7.18 18.70
C GLY A 313 6.50 6.59 17.30
N THR A 314 7.18 7.25 16.35
CA THR A 314 7.27 6.91 14.92
C THR A 314 8.12 5.67 14.65
N ILE A 315 7.76 4.57 15.32
CA ILE A 315 8.39 3.27 15.21
C ILE A 315 7.55 2.40 14.27
N GLY A 316 8.13 1.96 13.16
CA GLY A 316 7.49 1.05 12.22
C GLY A 316 8.12 -0.34 12.31
N VAL A 317 7.32 -1.38 12.51
CA VAL A 317 7.78 -2.78 12.53
C VAL A 317 7.19 -3.50 11.32
N GLY A 318 7.99 -4.27 10.59
CA GLY A 318 7.44 -4.98 9.43
C GLY A 318 8.43 -5.78 8.61
N LEU A 319 8.01 -6.06 7.38
CA LEU A 319 8.76 -6.87 6.42
C LEU A 319 9.07 -6.07 5.17
N VAL A 320 10.32 -6.17 4.71
CA VAL A 320 10.84 -5.43 3.57
C VAL A 320 11.67 -6.34 2.65
N PRO A 321 11.87 -6.00 1.36
CA PRO A 321 12.87 -6.67 0.53
C PRO A 321 14.30 -6.45 1.07
N GLN A 322 15.22 -7.36 0.76
CA GLN A 322 16.63 -7.26 1.19
C GLN A 322 17.27 -5.92 0.83
N GLN A 323 16.86 -5.34 -0.30
CA GLN A 323 17.35 -4.09 -0.88
C GLN A 323 16.43 -2.89 -0.57
N TYR A 324 15.80 -2.86 0.60
CA TYR A 324 14.99 -1.72 1.01
C TYR A 324 15.84 -0.45 1.25
N PRO A 325 15.34 0.74 0.90
CA PRO A 325 16.00 2.00 1.23
C PRO A 325 15.95 2.25 2.74
N THR A 326 17.06 2.71 3.31
CA THR A 326 17.21 2.89 4.75
C THR A 326 16.73 4.25 5.26
N ASP A 327 16.10 5.06 4.40
CA ASP A 327 15.52 6.38 4.71
C ASP A 327 13.99 6.39 4.61
N SER A 328 13.36 5.21 4.54
CA SER A 328 11.92 5.04 4.40
C SER A 328 11.43 4.05 5.46
N GLN A 329 10.27 4.32 6.09
CA GLN A 329 9.71 3.39 7.08
C GLN A 329 9.29 2.05 6.43
N PRO A 330 9.29 0.93 7.18
CA PRO A 330 8.65 -0.31 6.73
C PRO A 330 7.21 -0.07 6.28
N GLY A 331 6.81 -0.63 5.13
CA GLY A 331 5.49 -0.44 4.53
C GLY A 331 5.36 0.74 3.54
N TRP A 332 6.31 1.67 3.47
CA TRP A 332 6.19 2.86 2.61
C TRP A 332 6.57 2.65 1.13
N ARG A 333 7.44 1.68 0.84
CA ARG A 333 7.93 1.40 -0.53
C ARG A 333 7.49 0.04 -1.03
N ALA A 334 7.55 -0.19 -2.34
CA ALA A 334 7.10 -1.43 -2.96
C ALA A 334 7.66 -2.69 -2.28
N PHE A 335 6.83 -3.74 -2.25
CA PHE A 335 7.17 -5.05 -1.68
C PHE A 335 7.41 -5.03 -0.16
N SER A 336 7.03 -3.96 0.54
CA SER A 336 7.05 -3.91 1.99
C SER A 336 5.68 -3.73 2.62
N VAL A 337 5.61 -4.13 3.89
CA VAL A 337 4.46 -3.97 4.77
C VAL A 337 4.98 -3.62 6.17
N GLY A 338 4.27 -2.76 6.89
CA GLY A 338 4.65 -2.39 8.26
C GLY A 338 3.46 -1.95 9.10
N PHE A 339 3.54 -2.24 10.39
CA PHE A 339 2.62 -1.80 11.42
C PHE A 339 3.31 -0.74 12.28
N HIS A 340 2.72 0.45 12.38
CA HIS A 340 3.35 1.63 12.97
C HIS A 340 2.76 1.92 14.35
N ALA A 341 3.64 2.13 15.33
CA ALA A 341 3.32 2.25 16.74
C ALA A 341 2.57 3.55 17.10
N ASP A 342 2.87 4.66 16.42
CA ASP A 342 2.31 6.00 16.69
C ASP A 342 0.84 6.13 16.33
N ASP A 343 0.42 5.48 15.25
CA ASP A 343 -0.93 5.61 14.69
C ASP A 343 -1.73 4.30 14.67
N GLY A 344 -1.10 3.17 14.95
CA GLY A 344 -1.73 1.86 14.92
C GLY A 344 -2.11 1.41 13.50
N LYS A 345 -1.50 2.01 12.46
CA LYS A 345 -1.87 1.76 11.07
C LYS A 345 -0.96 0.75 10.39
N LEU A 346 -1.53 0.06 9.42
CA LEU A 346 -0.83 -0.79 8.47
C LEU A 346 -0.48 0.02 7.22
N TYR A 347 0.81 0.06 6.91
CA TYR A 347 1.37 0.64 5.69
C TYR A 347 1.76 -0.47 4.74
N LYS A 348 1.35 -0.38 3.47
CA LYS A 348 1.59 -1.43 2.48
C LYS A 348 1.96 -0.84 1.13
N SER A 349 3.25 -0.88 0.82
CA SER A 349 3.82 -0.37 -0.42
C SER A 349 3.50 1.08 -0.77
N ASN A 350 3.10 1.89 0.22
CA ASN A 350 2.81 3.30 0.08
C ASN A 350 2.84 4.01 1.45
N GLY A 351 3.00 5.33 1.43
CA GLY A 351 3.05 6.15 2.64
C GLY A 351 1.68 6.49 3.26
N PHE A 352 0.61 5.80 2.86
CA PHE A 352 -0.75 6.03 3.37
C PHE A 352 -1.20 4.83 4.22
N GLY A 353 -1.11 4.97 5.54
CA GLY A 353 -1.50 3.94 6.49
C GLY A 353 -3.02 3.74 6.53
N LYS A 354 -3.45 2.49 6.72
CA LYS A 354 -4.85 2.10 6.99
C LYS A 354 -5.01 1.70 8.45
N ALA A 355 -6.15 2.00 9.06
CA ALA A 355 -6.45 1.53 10.42
C ALA A 355 -6.29 0.00 10.49
N PHE A 356 -5.64 -0.50 11.53
CA PHE A 356 -5.28 -1.90 11.59
C PHE A 356 -5.21 -2.45 13.02
N GLY A 357 -4.46 -1.80 13.90
CA GLY A 357 -4.26 -2.22 15.28
C GLY A 357 -4.29 -1.05 16.27
N PRO A 358 -4.11 -1.34 17.57
CA PRO A 358 -3.93 -0.31 18.56
C PRO A 358 -2.60 0.44 18.34
N LYS A 359 -2.54 1.68 18.83
CA LYS A 359 -1.27 2.38 19.04
C LYS A 359 -0.47 1.69 20.14
N SER A 360 0.84 1.80 20.09
CA SER A 360 1.73 1.18 21.07
C SER A 360 2.39 2.22 21.97
N GLN A 361 2.76 1.79 23.17
CA GLN A 361 3.52 2.56 24.16
C GLN A 361 4.75 1.77 24.63
N ALA A 362 5.60 2.42 25.44
CA ALA A 362 6.73 1.73 26.08
C ALA A 362 6.25 0.53 26.90
N GLY A 363 6.90 -0.62 26.69
CA GLY A 363 6.55 -1.93 27.24
C GLY A 363 5.69 -2.81 26.32
N ASP A 364 5.07 -2.25 25.28
CA ASP A 364 4.33 -3.04 24.30
C ASP A 364 5.25 -3.79 23.35
N ARG A 365 4.74 -4.90 22.80
CA ARG A 365 5.43 -5.75 21.83
C ARG A 365 4.65 -5.81 20.53
N ILE A 366 5.33 -5.53 19.43
CA ILE A 366 4.81 -5.73 18.08
C ILE A 366 5.53 -6.93 17.47
N GLY A 367 4.78 -7.95 17.08
CA GLY A 367 5.31 -9.07 16.32
C GLY A 367 4.89 -9.03 14.87
N CYS A 368 5.67 -9.70 14.01
CA CYS A 368 5.37 -9.84 12.60
C CYS A 368 5.86 -11.19 12.08
N GLY A 369 5.03 -11.87 11.29
CA GLY A 369 5.37 -13.17 10.75
C GLY A 369 4.72 -13.47 9.41
N VAL A 370 5.09 -14.62 8.83
CA VAL A 370 4.59 -15.11 7.53
C VAL A 370 3.96 -16.49 7.73
N LYS A 371 2.71 -16.66 7.27
CA LYS A 371 2.03 -17.96 7.22
C LYS A 371 2.48 -18.69 5.94
N PHE A 372 3.43 -19.63 6.09
CA PHE A 372 3.86 -20.50 5.00
C PHE A 372 2.91 -21.69 4.88
N PRO A 373 2.24 -21.90 3.72
CA PRO A 373 1.33 -23.03 3.54
C PRO A 373 2.10 -24.36 3.66
N ARG A 374 1.56 -25.31 4.43
CA ARG A 374 2.06 -26.70 4.41
C ARG A 374 1.70 -27.34 3.07
N ALA A 375 2.53 -28.30 2.64
CA ALA A 375 2.42 -28.98 1.35
C ALA A 375 1.17 -29.90 1.19
N SER A 376 0.11 -29.71 1.96
CA SER A 376 -1.12 -30.52 1.90
C SER A 376 -2.34 -29.63 1.63
N GLU A 377 -2.82 -29.76 0.39
CA GLU A 377 -4.19 -29.70 -0.16
C GLU A 377 -5.26 -28.82 0.54
N ASP A 378 -5.91 -27.99 -0.29
CA ASP A 378 -7.19 -27.26 -0.10
C ASP A 378 -7.18 -25.76 0.27
N ASP A 379 -6.02 -25.11 0.39
CA ASP A 379 -5.96 -23.64 0.34
C ASP A 379 -5.89 -23.21 -1.14
N GLU A 380 -6.80 -22.37 -1.64
CA GLU A 380 -6.73 -21.82 -3.01
C GLU A 380 -5.29 -21.34 -3.26
N ALA A 381 -4.62 -21.96 -4.24
CA ALA A 381 -3.19 -21.76 -4.45
C ALA A 381 -2.91 -20.26 -4.61
N LEU A 382 -2.28 -19.67 -3.58
CA LEU A 382 -1.79 -18.30 -3.65
C LEU A 382 -0.95 -18.16 -4.92
N PRO A 383 -1.10 -17.07 -5.69
CA PRO A 383 -0.19 -16.80 -6.79
C PRO A 383 1.25 -16.94 -6.28
N ALA A 384 2.14 -17.57 -7.05
CA ALA A 384 3.49 -18.00 -6.65
C ALA A 384 4.45 -16.87 -6.19
N GLN A 385 3.93 -15.68 -5.91
CA GLN A 385 4.63 -14.45 -5.51
C GLN A 385 3.89 -13.69 -4.40
N MET A 386 2.94 -14.29 -3.67
CA MET A 386 2.22 -13.65 -2.57
C MET A 386 2.41 -14.44 -1.26
N ALA A 387 2.55 -13.73 -0.14
CA ALA A 387 2.68 -14.29 1.20
C ALA A 387 1.61 -13.72 2.13
N LYS A 388 1.03 -14.57 2.99
CA LYS A 388 0.13 -14.16 4.08
C LYS A 388 1.00 -13.64 5.25
N VAL A 389 1.18 -12.33 5.35
CA VAL A 389 1.92 -11.68 6.45
C VAL A 389 0.96 -11.33 7.57
N PHE A 390 1.26 -11.68 8.81
CA PHE A 390 0.46 -11.32 9.97
C PHE A 390 1.26 -10.47 10.95
N PHE A 391 0.55 -9.71 11.77
CA PHE A 391 1.14 -8.92 12.85
C PHE A 391 0.48 -9.28 14.17
N THR A 392 1.23 -9.13 15.25
CA THR A 392 0.74 -9.31 16.61
C THR A 392 1.00 -8.05 17.42
N HIS A 393 0.20 -7.83 18.45
CA HIS A 393 0.40 -6.79 19.44
C HIS A 393 0.17 -7.40 20.82
N ASN A 394 1.18 -7.35 21.69
CA ASN A 394 1.17 -7.92 23.03
C ASN A 394 0.72 -9.39 23.08
N GLY A 395 1.21 -10.21 22.13
CA GLY A 395 0.91 -11.64 22.09
C GLY A 395 -0.43 -12.02 21.45
N LYS A 396 -1.13 -11.08 20.81
CA LYS A 396 -2.39 -11.33 20.07
C LYS A 396 -2.27 -10.94 18.61
N GLU A 397 -2.74 -11.78 17.69
CA GLU A 397 -2.79 -11.45 16.25
C GLU A 397 -3.72 -10.24 16.03
N VAL A 398 -3.20 -9.19 15.40
CA VAL A 398 -3.93 -7.97 15.02
C VAL A 398 -4.64 -8.16 13.69
N GLY A 399 -3.96 -8.83 12.75
CA GLY A 399 -4.53 -9.12 11.44
C GLY A 399 -3.52 -9.72 10.48
N THR A 400 -4.02 -10.23 9.36
CA THR A 400 -3.25 -10.82 8.26
C THR A 400 -3.47 -10.05 6.97
N VAL A 401 -2.41 -9.86 6.18
CA VAL A 401 -2.42 -9.15 4.89
C VAL A 401 -1.60 -9.91 3.84
N LEU A 402 -2.13 -9.98 2.61
CA LEU A 402 -1.41 -10.54 1.47
C LEU A 402 -0.34 -9.57 0.97
N THR A 403 0.93 -9.97 1.03
CA THR A 403 2.07 -9.14 0.62
C THR A 403 2.84 -9.82 -0.51
N PRO A 404 3.17 -9.10 -1.60
CA PRO A 404 4.04 -9.64 -2.63
C PRO A 404 5.38 -10.09 -2.05
N MET A 405 5.79 -11.32 -2.31
CA MET A 405 7.03 -11.93 -1.83
C MET A 405 8.11 -11.85 -2.93
N PRO A 406 9.16 -11.04 -2.71
CA PRO A 406 10.31 -11.03 -3.61
C PRO A 406 11.03 -12.39 -3.63
N ARG A 407 11.76 -12.69 -4.71
CA ARG A 407 12.60 -13.91 -4.78
C ARG A 407 13.66 -13.99 -3.68
N SER A 408 14.11 -12.84 -3.18
CA SER A 408 15.05 -12.76 -2.06
C SER A 408 14.41 -13.09 -0.70
N GLY A 409 13.09 -13.21 -0.63
CA GLY A 409 12.34 -13.28 0.63
C GLY A 409 12.02 -11.91 1.22
N LEU A 410 11.34 -11.94 2.35
CA LEU A 410 10.92 -10.80 3.15
C LEU A 410 11.72 -10.78 4.46
N PHE A 411 12.34 -9.64 4.76
CA PHE A 411 13.28 -9.47 5.86
C PHE A 411 12.64 -8.66 6.99
N PRO A 412 12.79 -9.09 8.26
CA PRO A 412 12.42 -8.29 9.42
C PRO A 412 13.07 -6.92 9.38
N ALA A 413 12.28 -5.88 9.62
CA ALA A 413 12.76 -4.51 9.65
C ALA A 413 12.07 -3.68 10.73
N VAL A 414 12.85 -2.75 11.29
CA VAL A 414 12.41 -1.76 12.27
C VAL A 414 12.84 -0.39 11.76
N GLY A 415 11.90 0.53 11.65
CA GLY A 415 12.16 1.92 11.28
C GLY A 415 11.80 2.88 12.41
N MET A 416 12.53 3.98 12.50
CA MET A 416 12.47 4.99 13.56
C MET A 416 12.67 6.38 12.97
N HIS A 417 12.05 7.40 13.54
CA HIS A 417 12.12 8.76 13.01
C HIS A 417 12.19 9.86 14.07
N SER A 418 12.05 9.54 15.37
CA SER A 418 12.09 10.55 16.42
C SER A 418 13.15 10.32 17.50
N GLU A 419 13.64 11.43 18.06
CA GLU A 419 14.64 11.41 19.13
C GLU A 419 14.10 10.68 20.36
N GLY A 420 14.92 9.77 20.90
CA GLY A 420 14.60 8.94 22.06
C GLY A 420 13.98 7.59 21.74
N GLU A 421 13.62 7.30 20.48
CA GLU A 421 13.05 6.00 20.11
C GLU A 421 14.07 4.87 20.29
N GLU A 422 13.66 3.84 21.04
CA GLU A 422 14.48 2.68 21.35
C GLU A 422 13.61 1.42 21.44
N VAL A 423 14.08 0.33 20.84
CA VAL A 423 13.39 -0.97 20.85
C VAL A 423 14.37 -2.10 21.15
N LYS A 424 13.81 -3.24 21.54
CA LYS A 424 14.52 -4.52 21.64
C LYS A 424 13.95 -5.51 20.62
N LEU A 425 14.80 -6.00 19.73
CA LEU A 425 14.46 -6.91 18.63
C LEU A 425 14.75 -8.36 19.01
N ASN A 426 13.73 -9.22 18.89
CA ASN A 426 13.86 -10.67 19.04
C ASN A 426 13.57 -11.37 17.70
N LEU A 427 14.62 -11.77 16.97
CA LEU A 427 14.53 -12.51 15.72
C LEU A 427 14.30 -14.02 15.89
N GLU A 428 14.37 -14.53 17.12
CA GLU A 428 14.15 -15.94 17.47
C GLU A 428 12.84 -16.09 18.27
N ALA A 429 11.91 -15.14 18.12
CA ALA A 429 10.62 -15.22 18.79
C ALA A 429 9.82 -16.40 18.24
N GLU A 430 9.24 -17.20 19.15
CA GLU A 430 8.34 -18.27 18.77
C GLU A 430 6.89 -17.80 18.80
N TRP A 431 6.19 -18.00 17.68
CA TRP A 431 4.74 -17.94 17.61
C TRP A 431 4.26 -19.33 17.23
N HIS A 432 3.24 -19.85 17.90
CA HIS A 432 2.70 -21.17 17.61
C HIS A 432 1.30 -21.02 17.01
N TYR A 433 1.25 -20.80 15.69
CA TYR A 433 -0.01 -20.58 14.97
C TYR A 433 -0.99 -21.75 15.11
N GLU A 434 -0.50 -22.99 15.27
CA GLU A 434 -1.33 -24.20 15.41
C GLU A 434 -1.75 -24.50 16.86
N ASP A 435 -0.99 -24.04 17.86
CA ASP A 435 -1.38 -24.19 19.27
C ASP A 435 -2.46 -23.17 19.67
N LEU A 436 -2.61 -22.06 18.95
CA LEU A 436 -3.75 -21.15 19.15
C LEU A 436 -5.08 -21.74 18.65
N VAL A 437 -5.05 -22.71 17.73
CA VAL A 437 -6.26 -23.39 17.22
C VAL A 437 -6.59 -24.67 18.02
N LEU A 438 -5.59 -25.29 18.67
CA LEU A 438 -5.77 -26.56 19.39
C LEU A 438 -5.54 -26.50 20.91
N MET A 439 -5.00 -25.40 21.44
CA MET A 439 -4.62 -25.25 22.87
C MET A 439 -5.09 -23.91 23.46
N ALA A 440 -6.19 -23.35 22.96
CA ALA A 440 -6.97 -22.35 23.68
C ALA A 440 -7.62 -23.00 24.92
N ILE A 441 -6.85 -23.14 26.01
CA ILE A 441 -7.43 -22.94 27.35
C ILE A 441 -7.45 -21.42 27.53
N ASP A 442 -8.32 -20.77 26.76
CA ASP A 442 -8.50 -19.33 26.79
C ASP A 442 -9.69 -19.04 27.72
N ASP A 443 -9.50 -18.10 28.64
CA ASP A 443 -10.53 -17.63 29.55
C ASP A 443 -11.63 -16.82 28.81
N GLY A 444 -11.44 -16.58 27.51
CA GLY A 444 -12.42 -16.09 26.53
C GLY A 444 -12.84 -14.64 26.74
N GLU A 445 -12.35 -13.96 27.80
CA GLU A 445 -12.86 -12.64 28.20
C GLU A 445 -12.52 -11.58 27.14
N GLU A 446 -11.42 -11.73 26.41
CA GLU A 446 -10.98 -10.77 25.40
C GLU A 446 -11.82 -10.73 24.10
N ASP A 447 -12.64 -11.75 23.87
CA ASP A 447 -13.52 -11.85 22.70
C ASP A 447 -14.82 -11.05 22.86
N TRP A 448 -15.13 -10.61 24.09
CA TRP A 448 -16.33 -9.87 24.42
C TRP A 448 -15.99 -8.40 24.64
N SER A 449 -16.66 -7.50 23.90
CA SER A 449 -16.54 -6.06 24.21
C SER A 449 -17.37 -5.66 25.41
N ARG A 450 -18.48 -6.37 25.66
CA ARG A 450 -19.48 -6.00 26.66
C ARG A 450 -20.11 -7.25 27.28
N LEU A 451 -19.90 -7.39 28.59
CA LEU A 451 -20.61 -8.34 29.44
C LEU A 451 -21.41 -7.53 30.46
N HIS A 452 -22.73 -7.75 30.52
CA HIS A 452 -23.63 -7.13 31.48
C HIS A 452 -24.48 -8.23 32.10
N ASP A 453 -24.45 -8.38 33.44
CA ASP A 453 -25.18 -9.43 34.15
C ASP A 453 -24.96 -10.87 33.61
N VAL A 454 -23.82 -11.08 32.94
CA VAL A 454 -23.31 -12.36 32.44
C VAL A 454 -21.84 -12.46 32.84
N ARG A 455 -21.40 -13.66 33.19
CA ARG A 455 -19.99 -13.97 33.47
C ARG A 455 -19.50 -14.98 32.47
N LEU A 456 -18.24 -14.86 32.09
CA LEU A 456 -17.58 -15.85 31.26
C LEU A 456 -16.72 -16.77 32.13
N ASN A 457 -16.74 -18.06 31.82
CA ASN A 457 -15.93 -19.07 32.49
C ASN A 457 -15.41 -20.04 31.44
N GLY A 458 -14.23 -19.75 30.89
CA GLY A 458 -13.73 -20.37 29.67
C GLY A 458 -14.68 -20.06 28.50
N MET A 459 -15.16 -21.09 27.79
CA MET A 459 -16.13 -20.91 26.71
C MET A 459 -17.59 -20.82 27.17
N ILE A 460 -17.87 -20.82 28.48
CA ILE A 460 -19.24 -20.85 29.00
C ILE A 460 -19.65 -19.47 29.49
N LEU A 461 -20.67 -18.89 28.87
CA LEU A 461 -21.39 -17.74 29.40
C LEU A 461 -22.41 -18.21 30.44
N GLU A 462 -22.37 -17.61 31.63
CA GLU A 462 -23.28 -17.90 32.73
C GLU A 462 -24.07 -16.64 33.12
N TYR A 463 -25.39 -16.73 33.14
CA TYR A 463 -26.23 -15.64 33.63
C TYR A 463 -25.97 -15.37 35.12
N SER A 464 -25.74 -14.10 35.45
CA SER A 464 -25.41 -13.63 36.81
C SER A 464 -26.30 -12.50 37.32
N GLY A 465 -27.30 -12.10 36.54
CA GLY A 465 -28.30 -11.09 36.89
C GLY A 465 -29.40 -11.58 37.83
N ARG A 466 -30.37 -10.69 38.10
CA ARG A 466 -31.46 -10.94 39.06
C ARG A 466 -32.65 -11.71 38.47
N GLY A 467 -32.89 -11.60 37.17
CA GLY A 467 -33.95 -12.31 36.43
C GLY A 467 -35.37 -12.02 36.89
N LYS A 468 -35.64 -10.83 37.46
CA LYS A 468 -36.96 -10.50 38.05
C LYS A 468 -37.87 -9.70 37.13
N SER A 469 -37.28 -8.98 36.18
CA SER A 469 -37.98 -8.11 35.24
C SER A 469 -37.34 -8.21 33.86
N ILE A 470 -38.07 -7.75 32.83
CA ILE A 470 -37.58 -7.66 31.46
C ILE A 470 -36.39 -6.70 31.27
N HIS A 471 -35.98 -5.98 32.32
CA HIS A 471 -34.79 -5.11 32.33
C HIS A 471 -33.58 -5.78 32.99
N ASP A 472 -33.74 -6.95 33.62
CA ASP A 472 -32.62 -7.69 34.23
C ASP A 472 -31.94 -8.61 33.20
N VAL A 473 -31.97 -8.25 31.90
CA VAL A 473 -31.36 -9.07 30.85
C VAL A 473 -29.85 -9.02 30.98
N GLY A 474 -29.26 -10.20 30.96
CA GLY A 474 -27.84 -10.41 30.78
C GLY A 474 -27.49 -10.36 29.31
N LEU A 475 -26.53 -9.53 28.93
CA LEU A 475 -26.07 -9.35 27.57
C LEU A 475 -24.59 -9.66 27.47
N ALA A 476 -24.24 -10.49 26.48
CA ALA A 476 -22.87 -10.67 26.02
C ALA A 476 -22.80 -10.25 24.55
N GLN A 477 -21.97 -9.26 24.24
CA GLN A 477 -21.74 -8.80 22.87
C GLN A 477 -20.25 -8.92 22.50
N ALA A 478 -19.98 -9.57 21.38
CA ALA A 478 -18.62 -9.80 20.91
C ALA A 478 -17.92 -8.48 20.58
N ARG A 479 -16.59 -8.53 20.51
CA ARG A 479 -15.75 -7.36 20.27
C ARG A 479 -15.74 -6.90 18.81
N PHE A 480 -15.87 -7.83 17.88
CA PHE A 480 -15.78 -7.58 16.45
C PHE A 480 -17.12 -7.89 15.76
N PRO A 481 -17.49 -7.17 14.69
CA PRO A 481 -18.66 -7.49 13.90
C PRO A 481 -18.42 -8.75 13.08
N LEU A 482 -19.51 -9.39 12.63
CA LEU A 482 -19.41 -10.39 11.58
C LEU A 482 -18.98 -9.71 10.27
N ASP A 483 -18.10 -10.37 9.53
CA ASP A 483 -17.58 -9.92 8.23
C ASP A 483 -17.55 -11.08 7.22
N THR A 484 -17.03 -10.85 6.02
CA THR A 484 -16.99 -11.87 4.95
C THR A 484 -16.09 -13.08 5.27
N THR A 485 -15.23 -12.99 6.29
CA THR A 485 -14.34 -14.07 6.76
C THR A 485 -14.91 -14.78 7.98
N ASN A 486 -15.48 -14.04 8.94
CA ASN A 486 -16.12 -14.54 10.15
C ASN A 486 -17.59 -14.15 10.11
N HIS A 487 -18.39 -14.92 9.36
CA HIS A 487 -19.77 -14.58 9.02
C HIS A 487 -20.81 -15.40 9.80
N TYR A 488 -20.39 -16.31 10.68
CA TYR A 488 -21.26 -17.23 11.41
C TYR A 488 -20.67 -17.57 12.79
N PHE A 489 -21.53 -17.70 13.80
CA PHE A 489 -21.17 -18.13 15.15
C PHE A 489 -22.27 -19.00 15.76
N GLU A 490 -21.94 -19.77 16.80
CA GLU A 490 -22.89 -20.67 17.45
C GLU A 490 -22.79 -20.71 18.98
N ILE A 491 -23.90 -21.13 19.60
CA ILE A 491 -24.00 -21.41 21.02
C ILE A 491 -24.62 -22.78 21.25
N GLU A 492 -24.09 -23.54 22.21
CA GLU A 492 -24.71 -24.76 22.73
C GLU A 492 -25.38 -24.46 24.07
N ILE A 493 -26.65 -24.83 24.22
CA ILE A 493 -27.37 -24.68 25.49
C ILE A 493 -26.86 -25.73 26.49
N VAL A 494 -25.97 -25.33 27.39
CA VAL A 494 -25.41 -26.20 28.43
C VAL A 494 -26.39 -26.38 29.58
N ASP A 495 -27.03 -25.30 30.00
CA ASP A 495 -28.11 -25.29 30.99
C ASP A 495 -29.18 -24.27 30.58
N PRO A 496 -30.42 -24.71 30.30
CA PRO A 496 -31.51 -23.80 29.93
C PRO A 496 -32.01 -22.96 31.12
N GLY A 497 -31.51 -23.19 32.35
CA GLY A 497 -32.04 -22.51 33.52
C GLY A 497 -33.51 -22.82 33.78
N GLU A 498 -34.20 -21.94 34.52
CA GLU A 498 -35.61 -22.17 34.87
C GLU A 498 -36.57 -21.99 33.69
N ASN A 499 -36.31 -21.02 32.80
CA ASN A 499 -37.26 -20.63 31.75
C ASN A 499 -36.69 -20.68 30.31
N CYS A 500 -35.39 -20.88 30.14
CA CYS A 500 -34.72 -20.92 28.83
C CYS A 500 -34.87 -19.65 27.99
N TYR A 501 -34.93 -18.48 28.64
CA TYR A 501 -34.87 -17.15 28.02
C TYR A 501 -33.47 -16.84 27.50
N ILE A 502 -33.01 -17.68 26.58
CA ILE A 502 -31.74 -17.58 25.88
C ILE A 502 -32.04 -17.14 24.45
N ALA A 503 -31.28 -16.17 23.93
CA ALA A 503 -31.33 -15.82 22.52
C ALA A 503 -29.95 -15.66 21.92
N ILE A 504 -29.85 -16.07 20.66
CA ILE A 504 -28.70 -15.81 19.79
C ILE A 504 -29.11 -14.81 18.72
N GLY A 505 -28.25 -13.84 18.44
CA GLY A 505 -28.52 -12.89 17.39
C GLY A 505 -27.37 -11.95 17.13
N ILE A 506 -27.66 -10.91 16.37
CA ILE A 506 -26.71 -9.86 16.04
C ILE A 506 -27.32 -8.50 16.34
N ALA A 507 -26.48 -7.57 16.80
CA ALA A 507 -26.91 -6.22 17.15
C ALA A 507 -25.87 -5.18 16.77
N ARG A 508 -26.30 -3.92 16.58
CA ARG A 508 -25.42 -2.76 16.40
C ARG A 508 -24.46 -2.59 17.58
N ARG A 509 -23.31 -1.92 17.35
CA ARG A 509 -22.27 -1.68 18.38
C ARG A 509 -22.85 -1.13 19.70
N ASN A 510 -23.70 -0.12 19.62
CA ASN A 510 -24.28 0.56 20.79
C ASN A 510 -25.65 -0.02 21.18
N TYR A 511 -25.78 -1.34 21.23
CA TYR A 511 -27.04 -1.99 21.65
C TYR A 511 -27.31 -1.80 23.15
N PRO A 512 -28.54 -1.57 23.63
CA PRO A 512 -28.81 -1.39 25.05
C PRO A 512 -28.43 -2.63 25.88
N LYS A 513 -27.63 -2.44 26.94
CA LYS A 513 -27.04 -3.53 27.74
C LYS A 513 -28.05 -4.35 28.55
N HIS A 514 -29.23 -3.80 28.82
CA HIS A 514 -30.27 -4.37 29.68
C HIS A 514 -31.48 -4.87 28.85
N ARG A 515 -31.28 -5.09 27.55
CA ARG A 515 -32.33 -5.48 26.60
C ARG A 515 -31.94 -6.77 25.89
N HIS A 516 -32.92 -7.65 25.67
CA HIS A 516 -32.71 -8.90 24.94
C HIS A 516 -32.40 -8.62 23.47
N PRO A 517 -31.45 -9.33 22.82
CA PRO A 517 -31.23 -9.17 21.38
C PRO A 517 -32.53 -9.36 20.58
N GLY A 518 -32.74 -8.54 19.56
CA GLY A 518 -33.95 -8.51 18.73
C GLY A 518 -35.07 -7.60 19.25
N TRP A 519 -35.05 -7.15 20.50
CA TRP A 519 -36.12 -6.32 21.08
C TRP A 519 -36.03 -4.83 20.72
N ASN A 520 -34.84 -4.32 20.42
CA ASN A 520 -34.59 -2.94 20.03
C ASN A 520 -33.99 -2.85 18.63
N ARG A 521 -34.23 -1.72 17.95
CA ARG A 521 -33.80 -1.47 16.57
C ARG A 521 -32.30 -1.68 16.36
N GLY A 522 -31.94 -2.00 15.12
CA GLY A 522 -30.58 -2.41 14.78
C GLY A 522 -30.16 -3.75 15.39
N SER A 523 -31.12 -4.66 15.66
CA SER A 523 -30.82 -6.02 16.09
C SER A 523 -31.84 -7.04 15.57
N ILE A 524 -31.39 -8.29 15.42
CA ILE A 524 -32.21 -9.44 15.04
C ILE A 524 -31.75 -10.66 15.83
N ALA A 525 -32.69 -11.42 16.39
CA ALA A 525 -32.35 -12.59 17.21
C ALA A 525 -33.40 -13.69 17.16
N TYR A 526 -32.93 -14.91 17.36
CA TYR A 526 -33.74 -16.12 17.51
C TYR A 526 -33.77 -16.56 18.98
N HIS A 527 -34.97 -16.69 19.55
CA HIS A 527 -35.19 -16.95 20.97
C HIS A 527 -35.52 -18.42 21.21
N ALA A 528 -34.81 -19.04 22.16
CA ALA A 528 -34.86 -20.47 22.44
C ALA A 528 -36.16 -20.92 23.11
N ASP A 529 -36.74 -20.08 23.97
CA ASP A 529 -37.89 -20.38 24.82
C ASP A 529 -39.19 -20.55 24.03
N ASP A 530 -39.41 -19.72 23.00
CA ASP A 530 -40.66 -19.67 22.24
C ASP A 530 -40.50 -19.97 20.75
N GLY A 531 -39.25 -20.05 20.27
CA GLY A 531 -38.93 -20.33 18.87
C GLY A 531 -39.28 -19.17 17.93
N LYS A 532 -39.40 -17.94 18.45
CA LYS A 532 -39.69 -16.78 17.62
C LYS A 532 -38.43 -16.03 17.20
N ILE A 533 -38.59 -15.26 16.14
CA ILE A 533 -37.61 -14.29 15.68
C ILE A 533 -38.07 -12.89 16.05
N PHE A 534 -37.15 -12.10 16.60
CA PHE A 534 -37.38 -10.73 16.99
C PHE A 534 -36.49 -9.82 16.13
N VAL A 535 -37.08 -8.81 15.50
CA VAL A 535 -36.39 -7.88 14.60
C VAL A 535 -36.72 -6.46 15.04
N GLY A 536 -35.84 -5.88 15.85
CA GLY A 536 -35.99 -4.51 16.34
C GLY A 536 -37.28 -4.21 17.12
N SER A 537 -37.92 -5.22 17.71
CA SER A 537 -39.26 -5.12 18.28
C SER A 537 -39.43 -6.07 19.46
N GLY A 538 -40.15 -5.64 20.51
CA GLY A 538 -40.53 -6.51 21.64
C GLY A 538 -41.60 -7.55 21.29
N VAL A 539 -42.09 -7.59 20.05
CA VAL A 539 -43.04 -8.58 19.54
C VAL A 539 -42.34 -9.45 18.50
N GLY A 540 -42.19 -10.74 18.79
CA GLY A 540 -41.58 -11.72 17.90
C GLY A 540 -42.58 -12.44 17.01
N ASP A 541 -42.11 -12.91 15.85
CA ASP A 541 -42.87 -13.70 14.89
C ASP A 541 -42.53 -15.20 15.02
N PRO A 542 -43.47 -16.13 14.81
CA PRO A 542 -43.17 -17.56 14.69
C PRO A 542 -42.09 -17.82 13.63
N PHE A 543 -41.03 -18.54 13.99
CA PHE A 543 -39.88 -18.73 13.10
C PHE A 543 -39.35 -20.16 13.10
N GLY A 544 -39.08 -20.71 14.28
CA GLY A 544 -38.45 -22.00 14.45
C GLY A 544 -38.99 -22.79 15.65
N PRO A 545 -38.49 -24.02 15.85
CA PRO A 545 -38.84 -24.84 16.99
C PRO A 545 -38.01 -24.45 18.23
N LYS A 546 -38.66 -24.35 19.40
CA LYS A 546 -38.00 -24.14 20.71
C LYS A 546 -36.75 -25.00 20.90
N CYS A 547 -35.72 -24.43 21.50
CA CYS A 547 -34.45 -25.10 21.79
C CYS A 547 -34.38 -25.54 23.25
N HIS A 548 -33.60 -26.58 23.52
CA HIS A 548 -33.46 -27.20 24.84
C HIS A 548 -31.98 -27.50 25.12
N LYS A 549 -31.70 -28.00 26.33
CA LYS A 549 -30.37 -28.47 26.70
C LYS A 549 -29.75 -29.39 25.65
N GLY A 550 -28.54 -29.07 25.22
CA GLY A 550 -27.76 -29.78 24.21
C GLY A 550 -28.09 -29.42 22.76
N ASP A 551 -29.06 -28.54 22.51
CA ASP A 551 -29.23 -27.96 21.17
C ASP A 551 -28.13 -26.91 20.91
N THR A 552 -27.57 -26.95 19.72
CA THR A 552 -26.67 -25.92 19.18
C THR A 552 -27.49 -24.96 18.32
N MET A 553 -27.43 -23.67 18.60
CA MET A 553 -28.08 -22.60 17.85
C MET A 553 -27.00 -21.76 17.16
N GLY A 554 -27.17 -21.45 15.89
CA GLY A 554 -26.23 -20.60 15.15
C GLY A 554 -26.89 -19.39 14.52
N CYS A 555 -26.09 -18.36 14.26
CA CYS A 555 -26.51 -17.14 13.58
C CYS A 555 -25.39 -16.68 12.63
N GLY A 556 -25.76 -16.37 11.40
CA GLY A 556 -24.80 -15.89 10.42
C GLY A 556 -25.41 -14.95 9.38
N ILE A 557 -24.52 -14.35 8.59
CA ILE A 557 -24.86 -13.39 7.52
C ILE A 557 -24.36 -13.96 6.19
N LEU A 558 -25.25 -13.99 5.21
CA LEU A 558 -24.87 -14.17 3.81
C LEU A 558 -24.63 -12.78 3.20
N PHE A 559 -23.36 -12.43 3.08
CA PHE A 559 -22.93 -11.21 2.42
C PHE A 559 -23.07 -11.37 0.90
N PRO A 560 -23.59 -10.35 0.18
CA PRO A 560 -23.63 -10.40 -1.27
C PRO A 560 -22.21 -10.36 -1.87
N PRO A 561 -21.97 -10.89 -3.09
CA PRO A 561 -20.62 -10.95 -3.68
C PRO A 561 -19.93 -9.60 -3.88
N ASP A 562 -20.72 -8.53 -3.97
CA ASP A 562 -20.30 -7.14 -4.10
C ASP A 562 -20.35 -6.37 -2.76
N TYR A 563 -20.45 -7.08 -1.63
CA TYR A 563 -20.42 -6.46 -0.30
C TYR A 563 -19.09 -5.74 -0.07
N ASP A 564 -19.18 -4.43 0.17
CA ASP A 564 -18.05 -3.59 0.55
C ASP A 564 -18.15 -3.26 2.05
N SER A 565 -17.33 -3.92 2.87
CA SER A 565 -17.29 -3.71 4.31
C SER A 565 -16.87 -2.28 4.70
N GLU A 566 -16.20 -1.55 3.81
CA GLU A 566 -15.78 -0.16 4.05
C GLU A 566 -16.97 0.80 3.98
N ALA A 567 -17.96 0.53 3.12
CA ALA A 567 -19.15 1.38 2.95
C ALA A 567 -20.05 1.39 4.20
N ASP A 568 -20.08 0.28 4.93
CA ASP A 568 -20.86 0.11 6.15
C ASP A 568 -20.00 0.24 7.43
N SER A 569 -18.74 0.68 7.32
CA SER A 569 -17.86 0.93 8.47
C SER A 569 -18.28 2.18 9.27
N ASP A 570 -17.93 2.22 10.57
CA ASP A 570 -18.14 3.43 11.38
C ASP A 570 -17.23 4.55 10.84
N PRO A 571 -17.76 5.78 10.61
CA PRO A 571 -16.93 6.92 10.29
C PRO A 571 -15.94 7.17 11.44
N SER A 572 -14.71 7.56 11.07
CA SER A 572 -13.65 7.90 12.02
C SER A 572 -14.17 8.91 13.06
N PRO A 573 -13.73 8.85 14.34
CA PRO A 573 -13.99 9.93 15.31
C PRO A 573 -13.58 11.32 14.81
N ASP A 574 -12.65 11.37 13.84
CA ASP A 574 -12.15 12.58 13.19
C ASP A 574 -12.94 12.99 11.94
N ASP A 575 -14.03 12.28 11.61
CA ASP A 575 -14.91 12.61 10.49
C ASP A 575 -15.66 13.94 10.78
N PRO A 576 -15.58 14.94 9.87
CA PRO A 576 -16.27 16.22 10.06
C PRO A 576 -17.79 16.09 10.24
N ASP A 577 -18.43 15.04 9.73
CA ASP A 577 -19.88 14.81 9.94
C ASP A 577 -20.18 14.28 11.35
N VAL A 578 -19.26 13.55 11.98
CA VAL A 578 -19.37 13.09 13.38
C VAL A 578 -19.17 14.27 14.34
N ASN A 579 -18.20 15.15 14.06
CA ASN A 579 -17.99 16.37 14.83
C ASN A 579 -19.16 17.36 14.74
N ASN A 580 -19.90 17.38 13.63
CA ASN A 580 -21.12 18.17 13.52
C ASN A 580 -22.27 17.58 14.34
N MET A 581 -22.43 16.25 14.38
CA MET A 581 -23.44 15.60 15.23
C MET A 581 -23.16 15.77 16.73
N VAL A 582 -21.90 15.66 17.17
CA VAL A 582 -21.49 15.84 18.58
C VAL A 582 -21.65 17.30 19.02
N ASN A 583 -21.42 18.27 18.13
CA ASN A 583 -21.63 19.69 18.41
C ASN A 583 -23.12 20.10 18.46
N GLU A 584 -24.00 19.46 17.67
CA GLU A 584 -25.45 19.65 17.82
C GLU A 584 -25.97 19.03 19.13
N MET A 585 -25.35 17.94 19.62
CA MET A 585 -25.75 17.23 20.83
C MET A 585 -25.45 17.99 22.13
N HIS A 586 -24.37 18.78 22.19
CA HIS A 586 -24.03 19.61 23.34
C HIS A 586 -24.88 20.90 23.46
N GLY A 587 -25.69 21.22 22.45
CA GLY A 587 -26.48 22.46 22.41
C GLY A 587 -27.86 22.40 23.07
N LEU A 588 -28.38 21.21 23.42
CA LEU A 588 -29.80 21.04 23.76
C LEU A 588 -30.11 20.48 25.16
N TYR A 589 -29.18 19.86 25.89
CA TYR A 589 -29.45 19.39 27.26
C TYR A 589 -28.28 19.66 28.22
N GLY A 590 -28.60 20.37 29.30
CA GLY A 590 -27.70 20.61 30.42
C GLY A 590 -27.43 19.35 31.23
N SER A 591 -26.31 19.37 31.94
CA SER A 591 -25.82 18.31 32.83
C SER A 591 -26.88 17.82 33.83
N ASP A 592 -26.81 16.51 34.10
CA ASP A 592 -27.42 15.77 35.22
C ASP A 592 -28.69 14.96 34.90
N SER A 593 -28.52 13.71 34.43
CA SER A 593 -29.30 12.56 34.92
C SER A 593 -28.66 11.23 34.47
N GLU A 594 -28.41 10.32 35.43
CA GLU A 594 -27.83 8.98 35.20
C GLU A 594 -28.87 7.92 34.74
N ASP A 595 -30.08 8.31 34.32
CA ASP A 595 -31.15 7.38 33.92
C ASP A 595 -31.81 7.82 32.59
N SER A 596 -31.09 7.73 31.46
CA SER A 596 -31.66 8.09 30.14
C SER A 596 -31.23 7.21 28.95
N ASP A 597 -30.84 5.95 29.20
CA ASP A 597 -30.54 5.01 28.09
C ASP A 597 -31.80 4.65 27.25
N ASP A 598 -33.01 4.80 27.79
CA ASP A 598 -34.28 4.55 27.08
C ASP A 598 -34.65 5.70 26.09
N ASP A 599 -34.07 6.90 26.23
CA ASP A 599 -34.40 8.07 25.40
C ASP A 599 -33.52 8.20 24.13
N LEU A 600 -32.46 7.39 23.99
CA LEU A 600 -31.59 7.43 22.80
C LEU A 600 -32.23 6.86 21.52
N ASP A 601 -33.24 5.99 21.63
CA ASP A 601 -33.96 5.45 20.47
C ASP A 601 -34.89 6.50 19.80
N LEU A 602 -35.10 7.67 20.43
CA LEU A 602 -35.85 8.80 19.85
C LEU A 602 -34.97 9.80 19.08
N LEU A 603 -33.64 9.75 19.22
CA LEU A 603 -32.71 10.72 18.61
C LEU A 603 -32.03 10.25 17.31
N TYR A 604 -32.10 8.96 16.97
CA TYR A 604 -31.64 8.46 15.67
C TYR A 604 -32.78 8.55 14.65
N PRO A 605 -32.67 9.37 13.59
CA PRO A 605 -33.72 9.49 12.60
C PRO A 605 -34.07 8.14 12.01
N LEU A 606 -35.37 7.84 11.98
CA LEU A 606 -36.01 6.64 11.41
C LEU A 606 -35.52 6.26 10.00
N ASP A 607 -34.91 7.21 9.29
CA ASP A 607 -34.60 7.14 7.86
C ASP A 607 -33.15 6.68 7.55
N LYS A 608 -32.24 6.59 8.54
CA LYS A 608 -30.83 6.23 8.30
C LYS A 608 -30.53 4.72 8.34
N GLU A 609 -31.36 3.91 8.99
CA GLU A 609 -31.20 2.44 8.99
C GLU A 609 -31.60 1.80 7.63
N GLU A 610 -32.35 2.52 6.78
CA GLU A 610 -32.71 2.06 5.43
C GLU A 610 -31.60 2.24 4.38
N GLN A 611 -30.46 2.86 4.74
CA GLN A 611 -29.38 3.19 3.79
C GLN A 611 -28.21 2.19 3.76
N GLY A 612 -28.18 1.20 4.65
CA GLY A 612 -27.10 0.19 4.71
C GLY A 612 -27.30 -0.99 3.74
N THR A 613 -26.25 -1.77 3.50
CA THR A 613 -26.32 -2.91 2.57
C THR A 613 -27.33 -3.95 3.06
N LYS A 614 -28.25 -4.36 2.19
CA LYS A 614 -29.26 -5.37 2.51
C LYS A 614 -28.64 -6.78 2.44
N VAL A 615 -28.59 -7.46 3.58
CA VAL A 615 -28.04 -8.82 3.70
C VAL A 615 -29.10 -9.82 4.11
N GLN A 616 -28.78 -11.11 3.99
CA GLN A 616 -29.60 -12.19 4.52
C GLN A 616 -28.99 -12.72 5.81
N VAL A 617 -29.71 -12.60 6.91
CA VAL A 617 -29.35 -13.23 8.18
C VAL A 617 -30.05 -14.57 8.25
N PHE A 618 -29.30 -15.62 8.56
CA PHE A 618 -29.82 -16.96 8.75
C PHE A 618 -29.54 -17.45 10.16
N PHE A 619 -30.38 -18.36 10.62
CA PHE A 619 -30.23 -19.03 11.90
C PHE A 619 -30.24 -20.53 11.71
N THR A 620 -29.45 -21.24 12.51
CA THR A 620 -29.36 -22.70 12.48
C THR A 620 -29.77 -23.29 13.82
N ARG A 621 -30.21 -24.55 13.78
CA ARG A 621 -30.35 -25.41 14.95
C ARG A 621 -29.75 -26.78 14.61
N ASN A 622 -28.80 -27.24 15.40
CA ASN A 622 -28.09 -28.50 15.23
C ASN A 622 -27.57 -28.66 13.78
N GLY A 623 -26.91 -27.62 13.28
CA GLY A 623 -26.35 -27.56 11.92
C GLY A 623 -27.37 -27.45 10.77
N LYS A 624 -28.66 -27.26 11.05
CA LYS A 624 -29.69 -27.09 10.01
C LYS A 624 -30.27 -25.68 10.03
N ILE A 625 -30.38 -25.05 8.86
CA ILE A 625 -31.02 -23.73 8.71
C ILE A 625 -32.49 -23.81 9.15
N VAL A 626 -32.84 -22.98 10.13
CA VAL A 626 -34.21 -22.79 10.66
C VAL A 626 -34.98 -21.83 9.75
N GLY A 627 -34.32 -20.76 9.31
CA GLY A 627 -34.89 -19.77 8.41
C GLY A 627 -33.93 -18.62 8.15
N LEU A 628 -34.40 -17.68 7.33
CA LEU A 628 -33.63 -16.52 6.90
C LEU A 628 -34.50 -15.26 6.85
N LYS A 629 -33.89 -14.10 7.13
CA LYS A 629 -34.51 -12.78 7.11
C LYS A 629 -33.60 -11.78 6.43
N HIS A 630 -34.20 -10.84 5.72
CA HIS A 630 -33.46 -9.73 5.14
C HIS A 630 -33.45 -8.56 6.12
N ILE A 631 -32.27 -7.97 6.33
CA ILE A 631 -32.07 -6.78 7.15
C ILE A 631 -30.98 -5.91 6.51
N CYS A 632 -31.01 -4.60 6.76
CA CYS A 632 -29.93 -3.70 6.37
C CYS A 632 -28.84 -3.70 7.45
N ILE A 633 -27.59 -3.77 7.03
CA ILE A 633 -26.45 -3.66 7.96
C ILE A 633 -26.38 -2.24 8.51
N PRO A 634 -26.36 -2.05 9.85
CA PRO A 634 -26.12 -0.74 10.43
C PRO A 634 -24.67 -0.32 10.20
N LYS A 635 -24.43 1.00 10.15
CA LYS A 635 -23.05 1.51 10.19
C LYS A 635 -22.30 0.95 11.39
N GLY A 636 -21.06 0.53 11.18
CA GLY A 636 -20.22 -0.17 12.15
C GLY A 636 -20.39 -1.69 12.18
N GLY A 637 -21.32 -2.24 11.40
CA GLY A 637 -21.56 -3.68 11.28
C GLY A 637 -22.45 -4.29 12.38
N PHE A 638 -22.68 -5.58 12.25
CA PHE A 638 -23.48 -6.39 13.17
C PHE A 638 -22.59 -7.27 14.05
N TYR A 639 -22.75 -7.18 15.37
CA TYR A 639 -21.92 -7.87 16.34
C TYR A 639 -22.64 -9.12 16.88
N PRO A 640 -21.97 -10.29 16.95
CA PRO A 640 -22.48 -11.45 17.66
C PRO A 640 -22.95 -11.09 19.07
N THR A 641 -24.19 -11.44 19.39
CA THR A 641 -24.83 -11.04 20.64
C THR A 641 -25.66 -12.19 21.21
N VAL A 642 -25.44 -12.47 22.49
CA VAL A 642 -26.16 -13.48 23.27
C VAL A 642 -26.91 -12.79 24.41
N GLY A 643 -28.19 -13.11 24.56
CA GLY A 643 -29.03 -12.65 25.67
C GLY A 643 -29.45 -13.81 26.57
N MET A 644 -29.44 -13.57 27.88
CA MET A 644 -29.93 -14.49 28.91
C MET A 644 -30.73 -13.71 29.96
N LEU A 645 -31.74 -14.31 30.56
CA LEU A 645 -32.62 -13.61 31.51
C LEU A 645 -33.06 -14.48 32.70
N SER A 646 -32.92 -15.80 32.62
CA SER A 646 -33.32 -16.70 33.70
C SER A 646 -32.13 -17.15 34.55
N SER A 647 -32.37 -17.34 35.85
CA SER A 647 -31.43 -17.97 36.78
C SER A 647 -30.88 -19.29 36.21
N CYS A 648 -29.58 -19.51 36.42
CA CYS A 648 -28.85 -20.72 36.03
C CYS A 648 -28.68 -20.97 34.53
N GLU A 649 -29.06 -20.03 33.66
CA GLU A 649 -28.79 -20.16 32.22
C GLU A 649 -27.28 -20.18 31.94
N LYS A 650 -26.87 -21.18 31.14
CA LYS A 650 -25.50 -21.37 30.70
C LYS A 650 -25.46 -21.78 29.24
N VAL A 651 -24.62 -21.11 28.46
CA VAL A 651 -24.35 -21.48 27.07
C VAL A 651 -22.86 -21.59 26.83
N ARG A 652 -22.44 -22.59 26.06
CA ARG A 652 -21.09 -22.66 25.51
C ARG A 652 -21.10 -21.89 24.20
N VAL A 653 -20.18 -20.96 24.02
CA VAL A 653 -20.11 -20.13 22.81
C VAL A 653 -18.91 -20.54 21.97
N ASP A 654 -19.12 -20.60 20.66
CA ASP A 654 -18.07 -20.67 19.66
C ASP A 654 -18.28 -19.52 18.67
N LEU A 655 -17.38 -18.54 18.70
CA LEU A 655 -17.42 -17.40 17.79
C LEU A 655 -16.82 -17.70 16.41
N HIS A 656 -16.12 -18.83 16.26
CA HIS A 656 -15.43 -19.23 15.03
C HIS A 656 -15.61 -20.73 14.74
N PRO A 657 -16.86 -21.23 14.70
CA PRO A 657 -17.09 -22.65 14.51
C PRO A 657 -16.58 -23.10 13.13
N LEU A 658 -15.95 -24.27 13.10
CA LEU A 658 -15.47 -24.90 11.86
C LEU A 658 -16.61 -25.31 10.89
N THR A 659 -17.85 -25.24 11.36
CA THR A 659 -19.06 -25.53 10.59
C THR A 659 -19.97 -24.30 10.59
N GLY A 660 -20.19 -23.71 9.41
CA GLY A 660 -21.07 -22.56 9.18
C GLY A 660 -21.80 -22.67 7.86
#